data_AF-A0A426GLS8-F1
#
_entry.id   AF-A0A426GLS8-F1
#
_cell.length_a   1.000
_cell.length_b   1.000
_cell.length_c   1.000
_cell.angle_alpha   90.00
_cell.angle_beta   90.00
_cell.angle_gamma   90.00
#
_symmetry.space_group_name_H-M   'P 1'
#
loop_
_entity.id
_entity.type
_entity.pdbx_description
1 polymer ?
#
loop_
_entity_poly.entity_id
_entity_poly.type
_entity_poly.pdbx_seq_one_letter_code
_entity_poly.pdbx_strand_id
1 'polypeptide(L)'
;MALVRWDARSGHSFGRGDHRLRNLRSNLAALLGLGALAGSVHAYATERLVRTPDAFKAAVRVLAPGDAVVLADGVWRDFEMVFVGEGTAAQPITLRAQTPGKVVISGKSNLRIGGRHLVVSGLTFKDGFSPSSEVIAFRQDGKALAFDSRVTDTVIDGFNKPDRGAEDYWVGLYGQNNRFDHNHLQGKLNKGVTLAVVLNSAESQQNHHRIDHNYFGPRPPLGSNGGETIRVGTSPFSRAQSLTVVEDNYFEGCSGEVEIVSNKSGGNIYRRNVFVRSQGALVLRHGDGNLVEDNVFLGGGLAHTGGVRVINTGQTVRDNYFQGLRGDGFTAALVLMNGVPNSPLNRYDQVLDARIEKNVFVDVSAVLFGAGADQERTLAPARSMLSGNVFLGSGDKAVFKAMAPVDGLTFAGNVIDGVAPLAGAPGFEARVIGRETLPDGRIYPDAAVREALGLKAPVKLLTREETGVAWYPKGDQTVAFDSGRILKVRPGRDQLSAAAAKAGAGDIIELAAGDYVQGQVIEVGQPLTFRAGTGAEPLVTFDHMTLFNLVGQGALKLQGLRLSGAKAQDAIGNAVIRVSPGYPPSNYAVELVDTEVSHLGGQAFAVLMGEKSTFADHVTISGSRFADISGAVLDLAGETGGSGLYGAETVDITGSLFARLGGPVLDLQRGGTDESTFGPSVRVKDSAFHDVAPGQPSMRLDGVQVVKLDSNLFERAAPARVTIHVGTPDLSETGNTGAALEIVDQRK
;
A
#
# COMPACT_ATOMS: atom_id res chain seq x y z
N MET A 1 89.54 -15.09 -49.52
CA MET A 1 90.65 -14.31 -50.11
C MET A 1 90.93 -13.17 -49.13
N ALA A 2 91.75 -13.40 -48.11
CA ALA A 2 93.22 -13.24 -48.08
C ALA A 2 93.59 -11.74 -48.08
N LEU A 3 94.35 -11.13 -47.16
CA LEU A 3 95.32 -11.50 -46.11
C LEU A 3 95.26 -10.37 -45.03
N VAL A 4 95.25 -10.58 -43.71
CA VAL A 4 96.32 -11.03 -42.77
C VAL A 4 97.32 -9.91 -42.38
N ARG A 5 97.23 -9.52 -41.07
CA ARG A 5 98.29 -9.15 -40.09
C ARG A 5 99.10 -7.85 -40.34
N TRP A 6 99.75 -7.18 -39.39
CA TRP A 6 99.99 -7.21 -37.92
C TRP A 6 100.58 -5.80 -37.61
N ASP A 7 100.16 -5.08 -36.57
CA ASP A 7 100.69 -5.09 -35.19
C ASP A 7 101.88 -4.13 -34.92
N ALA A 8 101.88 -3.59 -33.70
CA ALA A 8 103.00 -3.08 -32.90
C ALA A 8 103.55 -1.62 -33.03
N ARG A 9 103.29 -0.86 -31.94
CA ARG A 9 104.24 -0.17 -31.02
C ARG A 9 104.64 1.32 -31.21
N SER A 10 104.38 2.03 -30.10
CA SER A 10 105.25 2.96 -29.32
C SER A 10 105.66 4.33 -29.89
N GLY A 11 105.48 5.39 -29.09
CA GLY A 11 106.22 6.65 -29.24
C GLY A 11 105.67 7.87 -28.48
N HIS A 12 106.33 8.17 -27.37
CA HIS A 12 106.35 9.35 -26.47
C HIS A 12 105.94 10.78 -26.93
N SER A 13 105.22 11.44 -25.99
CA SER A 13 105.50 12.74 -25.31
C SER A 13 105.11 14.11 -25.89
N PHE A 14 104.73 14.99 -24.93
CA PHE A 14 104.48 16.45 -24.95
C PHE A 14 103.25 16.92 -25.75
N GLY A 15 102.38 17.82 -25.28
CA GLY A 15 102.27 18.61 -24.07
C GLY A 15 101.13 19.64 -24.25
N ARG A 16 100.54 20.07 -23.12
CA ARG A 16 99.66 21.24 -22.91
C ARG A 16 98.33 21.36 -23.68
N GLY A 17 97.27 21.45 -22.88
CA GLY A 17 96.15 22.36 -23.09
C GLY A 17 95.04 21.79 -23.97
N ASP A 18 93.96 21.31 -23.37
CA ASP A 18 92.75 22.12 -23.44
C ASP A 18 91.67 21.64 -22.47
N HIS A 19 90.91 22.62 -22.02
CA HIS A 19 89.70 22.42 -21.24
C HIS A 19 88.64 21.69 -22.07
N ARG A 20 87.99 20.70 -21.43
CA ARG A 20 86.55 20.32 -21.50
C ARG A 20 86.37 18.80 -21.62
N LEU A 21 85.37 18.30 -20.87
CA LEU A 21 84.75 16.97 -20.94
C LEU A 21 85.38 15.85 -20.08
N ARG A 22 85.44 16.06 -18.76
CA ARG A 22 85.08 15.03 -17.78
C ARG A 22 83.88 15.53 -16.99
N ASN A 23 82.68 15.14 -17.45
CA ASN A 23 81.46 14.92 -16.67
C ASN A 23 80.32 14.56 -17.65
N LEU A 24 80.46 13.44 -18.35
CA LEU A 24 79.34 12.76 -19.02
C LEU A 24 79.07 11.44 -18.29
N ARG A 25 78.55 11.55 -17.06
CA ARG A 25 77.93 10.43 -16.33
C ARG A 25 77.03 10.88 -15.17
N SER A 26 76.50 12.11 -15.24
CA SER A 26 75.64 12.66 -14.18
C SER A 26 74.45 13.50 -14.66
N ASN A 27 74.06 13.44 -15.94
CA ASN A 27 72.91 14.21 -16.48
C ASN A 27 71.92 13.37 -17.31
N LEU A 28 71.81 12.07 -17.06
CA LEU A 28 70.69 11.24 -17.56
C LEU A 28 69.80 10.67 -16.44
N ALA A 29 70.03 11.10 -15.19
CA ALA A 29 69.15 10.82 -14.05
C ALA A 29 68.29 12.05 -13.65
N ALA A 30 68.58 13.24 -14.18
CA ALA A 30 67.84 14.47 -13.88
C ALA A 30 66.75 14.82 -14.91
N LEU A 31 66.66 14.11 -16.04
CA LEU A 31 65.60 14.30 -17.05
C LEU A 31 64.56 13.16 -17.11
N LEU A 32 64.75 12.10 -16.32
CA LEU A 32 63.72 11.08 -16.04
C LEU A 32 63.06 11.27 -14.65
N GLY A 33 63.54 12.22 -13.84
CA GLY A 33 62.97 12.57 -12.54
C GLY A 33 62.00 13.76 -12.56
N LEU A 34 61.87 14.49 -13.68
CA LEU A 34 60.94 15.62 -13.82
C LEU A 34 59.63 15.28 -14.57
N GLY A 35 59.45 14.04 -15.03
CA GLY A 35 58.20 13.55 -15.62
C GLY A 35 57.23 12.87 -14.62
N ALA A 36 57.66 12.65 -13.38
CA ALA A 36 56.86 11.99 -12.33
C ALA A 36 56.20 12.98 -11.34
N LEU A 37 56.21 14.27 -11.67
CA LEU A 37 55.40 15.32 -11.06
C LEU A 37 54.42 15.88 -12.11
N ALA A 38 53.83 15.01 -12.92
CA ALA A 38 52.49 15.29 -13.44
C ALA A 38 51.58 15.26 -12.22
N GLY A 39 51.44 16.41 -11.57
CA GLY A 39 50.57 16.61 -10.44
C GLY A 39 49.24 15.97 -10.77
N SER A 40 48.82 15.04 -9.92
CA SER A 40 47.42 14.65 -9.81
C SER A 40 46.67 15.92 -9.47
N VAL A 41 46.23 16.63 -10.51
CA VAL A 41 45.20 17.65 -10.41
C VAL A 41 43.99 16.88 -9.94
N HIS A 42 43.84 16.77 -8.63
CA HIS A 42 42.60 16.38 -8.02
C HIS A 42 41.65 17.51 -8.42
N ALA A 43 40.90 17.31 -9.51
CA ALA A 43 39.79 18.18 -9.83
C ALA A 43 38.90 18.16 -8.59
N TYR A 44 38.85 19.28 -7.88
CA TYR A 44 38.03 19.39 -6.68
C TYR A 44 36.57 19.14 -7.10
N ALA A 45 35.90 18.24 -6.38
CA ALA A 45 34.47 18.01 -6.52
C ALA A 45 33.72 19.35 -6.53
N THR A 46 33.01 19.64 -7.61
CA THR A 46 32.33 20.92 -7.78
C THR A 46 30.88 20.80 -7.34
N GLU A 47 30.49 21.58 -6.33
CA GLU A 47 29.09 21.75 -5.96
C GLU A 47 28.45 22.89 -6.76
N ARG A 48 27.32 22.61 -7.42
CA ARG A 48 26.59 23.58 -8.24
C ARG A 48 25.19 23.79 -7.65
N LEU A 49 25.01 24.91 -6.94
CA LEU A 49 23.70 25.34 -6.47
C LEU A 49 22.87 25.89 -7.64
N VAL A 50 21.74 25.24 -7.94
CA VAL A 50 20.83 25.62 -9.03
C VAL A 50 19.50 26.11 -8.47
N ARG A 51 18.89 27.08 -9.14
CA ARG A 51 17.63 27.72 -8.72
C ARG A 51 16.50 27.60 -9.75
N THR A 52 16.80 27.05 -10.92
CA THR A 52 15.84 26.89 -12.02
C THR A 52 16.03 25.55 -12.73
N PRO A 53 14.99 24.99 -13.35
CA PRO A 53 15.09 23.77 -14.16
C PRO A 53 16.15 23.86 -15.27
N ASP A 54 16.32 25.03 -15.88
CA ASP A 54 17.33 25.21 -16.94
C ASP A 54 18.76 25.22 -16.39
N ALA A 55 18.98 25.79 -15.21
CA ALA A 55 20.27 25.71 -14.54
C ALA A 55 20.59 24.26 -14.12
N PHE A 56 19.60 23.49 -13.68
CA PHE A 56 19.76 22.05 -13.44
C PHE A 56 20.18 21.31 -14.71
N LYS A 57 19.46 21.51 -15.82
CA LYS A 57 19.79 20.87 -17.11
C LYS A 57 21.19 21.23 -17.59
N ALA A 58 21.60 22.49 -17.41
CA ALA A 58 22.95 22.94 -17.75
C ALA A 58 24.02 22.28 -16.86
N ALA A 59 23.75 22.17 -15.54
CA ALA A 59 24.66 21.51 -14.61
C ALA A 59 24.85 20.02 -14.93
N VAL A 60 23.76 19.29 -15.21
CA VAL A 60 23.81 17.85 -15.52
C VAL A 60 24.70 17.52 -16.72
N ARG A 61 24.74 18.39 -17.74
CA ARG A 61 25.55 18.18 -18.96
C ARG A 61 27.06 18.17 -18.74
N VAL A 62 27.54 18.70 -17.61
CA VAL A 62 28.97 18.92 -17.34
C VAL A 62 29.44 18.22 -16.07
N LEU A 63 28.65 17.29 -15.52
CA LEU A 63 29.00 16.56 -14.31
C LEU A 63 30.17 15.62 -14.55
N ALA A 64 31.14 15.66 -13.63
CA ALA A 64 32.24 14.71 -13.53
C ALA A 64 32.11 13.91 -12.22
N PRO A 65 32.78 12.73 -12.10
CA PRO A 65 32.83 11.97 -10.85
C PRO A 65 33.13 12.86 -9.63
N GLY A 66 32.31 12.74 -8.58
CA GLY A 66 32.43 13.52 -7.34
C GLY A 66 31.65 14.84 -7.34
N ASP A 67 31.16 15.32 -8.48
CA ASP A 67 30.39 16.56 -8.54
C ASP A 67 29.01 16.43 -7.86
N ALA A 68 28.47 17.58 -7.44
CA ALA A 68 27.12 17.67 -6.90
C ALA A 68 26.28 18.76 -7.57
N VAL A 69 25.01 18.45 -7.84
CA VAL A 69 23.95 19.42 -8.14
C VAL A 69 23.11 19.61 -6.89
N VAL A 70 23.03 20.84 -6.40
CA VAL A 70 22.26 21.18 -5.19
C VAL A 70 21.05 21.99 -5.61
N LEU A 71 19.85 21.47 -5.39
CA LEU A 71 18.61 22.21 -5.63
C LEU A 71 18.39 23.21 -4.50
N ALA A 72 18.25 24.49 -4.81
CA ALA A 72 17.94 25.51 -3.83
C ALA A 72 16.58 25.28 -3.15
N ASP A 73 16.49 25.69 -1.87
CA ASP A 73 15.26 25.65 -1.09
C ASP A 73 14.10 26.36 -1.84
N GLY A 74 12.92 25.76 -1.79
CA GLY A 74 11.73 26.28 -2.45
C GLY A 74 10.89 25.21 -3.12
N VAL A 75 9.85 25.66 -3.83
CA VAL A 75 8.94 24.81 -4.59
C VAL A 75 9.38 24.76 -6.05
N TRP A 76 9.71 23.56 -6.52
CA TRP A 76 10.03 23.24 -7.91
C TRP A 76 8.79 22.61 -8.54
N ARG A 77 7.98 23.43 -9.19
CA ARG A 77 6.70 23.02 -9.79
C ARG A 77 6.89 22.61 -11.25
N ASP A 78 6.17 21.57 -11.67
CA ASP A 78 6.13 21.08 -13.05
C ASP A 78 7.54 20.77 -13.62
N PHE A 79 8.34 20.06 -12.82
CA PHE A 79 9.75 19.80 -13.04
C PHE A 79 10.03 18.32 -13.29
N GLU A 80 10.18 17.97 -14.56
CA GLU A 80 10.60 16.63 -14.98
C GLU A 80 12.13 16.51 -14.99
N MET A 81 12.69 15.94 -13.93
CA MET A 81 14.13 15.80 -13.73
C MET A 81 14.67 14.60 -14.51
N VAL A 82 15.75 14.82 -15.27
CA VAL A 82 16.58 13.77 -15.86
C VAL A 82 17.99 13.94 -15.33
N PHE A 83 18.35 13.11 -14.34
CA PHE A 83 19.65 13.12 -13.68
C PHE A 83 20.50 11.98 -14.22
N VAL A 84 21.50 12.34 -15.03
CA VAL A 84 22.33 11.36 -15.74
C VAL A 84 23.81 11.67 -15.56
N GLY A 85 24.63 10.62 -15.51
CA GLY A 85 26.07 10.76 -15.35
C GLY A 85 26.79 9.44 -15.06
N GLU A 86 28.12 9.48 -15.17
CA GLU A 86 28.99 8.36 -14.90
C GLU A 86 29.92 8.71 -13.75
N GLY A 87 29.50 8.37 -12.53
CA GLY A 87 30.33 8.46 -11.34
C GLY A 87 31.26 7.25 -11.18
N THR A 88 31.95 7.21 -10.04
CA THR A 88 32.69 6.02 -9.60
C THR A 88 32.33 5.68 -8.17
N ALA A 89 32.62 4.45 -7.73
CA ALA A 89 32.35 4.04 -6.35
C ALA A 89 33.03 4.95 -5.30
N ALA A 90 34.21 5.49 -5.61
CA ALA A 90 34.92 6.42 -4.74
C ALA A 90 34.45 7.87 -4.86
N GLN A 91 33.86 8.23 -6.00
CA GLN A 91 33.45 9.59 -6.35
C GLN A 91 32.10 9.55 -7.08
N PRO A 92 31.00 9.28 -6.34
CA PRO A 92 29.67 9.29 -6.93
C PRO A 92 29.27 10.72 -7.33
N ILE A 93 28.35 10.83 -8.29
CA ILE A 93 27.77 12.12 -8.67
C ILE A 93 26.46 12.30 -7.91
N THR A 94 26.26 13.46 -7.28
CA THR A 94 25.15 13.67 -6.35
C THR A 94 24.13 14.69 -6.86
N LEU A 95 22.84 14.41 -6.72
CA LEU A 95 21.73 15.36 -6.76
C LEU A 95 21.15 15.45 -5.35
N ARG A 96 21.13 16.63 -4.74
CA ARG A 96 20.57 16.78 -3.39
C ARG A 96 19.79 18.06 -3.19
N ALA A 97 18.87 18.04 -2.23
CA ALA A 97 18.32 19.27 -1.69
C ALA A 97 19.40 20.12 -1.01
N GLN A 98 19.23 21.44 -1.04
CA GLN A 98 20.02 22.37 -0.24
C GLN A 98 19.77 22.10 1.25
N THR A 99 18.50 22.11 1.66
CA THR A 99 18.07 21.69 3.00
C THR A 99 17.00 20.59 2.86
N PRO A 100 17.22 19.37 3.37
CA PRO A 100 16.19 18.33 3.39
C PRO A 100 14.88 18.83 4.01
N GLY A 101 13.76 18.55 3.36
CA GLY A 101 12.43 19.03 3.75
C GLY A 101 12.07 20.45 3.29
N LYS A 102 13.00 21.21 2.70
CA LYS A 102 12.71 22.54 2.13
C LYS A 102 12.74 22.59 0.60
N VAL A 103 13.09 21.50 -0.08
CA VAL A 103 12.99 21.36 -1.53
C VAL A 103 11.76 20.53 -1.85
N VAL A 104 10.68 21.19 -2.25
CA VAL A 104 9.41 20.55 -2.59
C VAL A 104 9.29 20.44 -4.10
N ILE A 105 9.15 19.23 -4.60
CA ILE A 105 8.86 18.91 -6.00
C ILE A 105 7.35 18.74 -6.13
N SER A 106 6.68 19.63 -6.88
CA SER A 106 5.21 19.71 -6.95
C SER A 106 4.65 19.78 -8.37
N GLY A 107 3.33 19.76 -8.53
CA GLY A 107 2.69 19.76 -9.85
C GLY A 107 3.03 18.50 -10.66
N LYS A 108 3.15 18.64 -11.98
CA LYS A 108 3.49 17.56 -12.90
C LYS A 108 5.00 17.32 -12.93
N SER A 109 5.51 16.59 -11.96
CA SER A 109 6.96 16.39 -11.76
C SER A 109 7.33 14.92 -11.63
N ASN A 110 8.58 14.59 -11.97
CA ASN A 110 9.15 13.24 -11.82
C ASN A 110 10.68 13.33 -11.76
N LEU A 111 11.32 12.18 -11.52
CA LEU A 111 12.76 12.00 -11.55
C LEU A 111 13.12 10.73 -12.32
N ARG A 112 14.02 10.87 -13.29
CA ARG A 112 14.64 9.76 -14.02
C ARG A 112 16.15 9.77 -13.82
N ILE A 113 16.71 8.61 -13.50
CA ILE A 113 18.12 8.41 -13.18
C ILE A 113 18.74 7.49 -14.23
N GLY A 114 19.87 7.85 -14.84
CA GLY A 114 20.53 6.99 -15.83
C GLY A 114 22.05 7.11 -15.81
N GLY A 115 22.76 5.99 -15.95
CA GLY A 115 24.22 5.92 -15.81
C GLY A 115 24.63 5.15 -14.54
N ARG A 116 25.70 5.57 -13.87
CA ARG A 116 26.30 4.77 -12.79
C ARG A 116 26.82 5.59 -11.61
N HIS A 117 26.80 5.01 -10.41
CA HIS A 117 27.27 5.64 -9.17
C HIS A 117 26.65 7.02 -8.93
N LEU A 118 25.32 7.09 -9.08
CA LEU A 118 24.54 8.31 -8.87
C LEU A 118 23.88 8.28 -7.50
N VAL A 119 23.83 9.40 -6.80
CA VAL A 119 23.17 9.53 -5.49
C VAL A 119 22.14 10.65 -5.54
N VAL A 120 20.91 10.37 -5.12
CA VAL A 120 19.84 11.37 -4.98
C VAL A 120 19.40 11.45 -3.52
N SER A 121 19.27 12.65 -2.96
CA SER A 121 18.82 12.81 -1.57
C SER A 121 18.06 14.09 -1.22
N GLY A 122 17.22 14.00 -0.17
CA GLY A 122 16.62 15.16 0.50
C GLY A 122 15.42 15.79 -0.20
N LEU A 123 14.86 15.16 -1.24
CA LEU A 123 13.74 15.70 -2.02
C LEU A 123 12.38 15.36 -1.38
N THR A 124 11.39 16.23 -1.54
CA THR A 124 10.01 15.98 -1.10
C THR A 124 9.04 16.11 -2.27
N PHE A 125 8.46 15.00 -2.74
CA PHE A 125 7.39 14.99 -3.74
C PHE A 125 6.03 15.07 -3.04
N LYS A 126 5.31 16.18 -3.24
CA LYS A 126 3.95 16.41 -2.73
C LYS A 126 3.23 17.48 -3.56
N ASP A 127 1.92 17.66 -3.35
CA ASP A 127 1.11 18.67 -4.05
C ASP A 127 1.21 18.55 -5.59
N GLY A 128 1.17 17.32 -6.10
CA GLY A 128 1.38 17.02 -7.51
C GLY A 128 1.16 15.55 -7.87
N PHE A 129 1.59 15.18 -9.07
CA PHE A 129 1.57 13.80 -9.57
C PHE A 129 2.58 13.64 -10.71
N SER A 130 3.01 12.42 -10.99
CA SER A 130 3.90 12.19 -12.13
C SER A 130 3.17 12.35 -13.46
N PRO A 131 3.70 13.09 -14.45
CA PRO A 131 3.15 13.08 -15.81
C PRO A 131 3.46 11.78 -16.56
N SER A 132 4.35 10.94 -16.03
CA SER A 132 4.79 9.66 -16.62
C SER A 132 4.25 8.45 -15.86
N SER A 133 4.80 7.25 -16.15
CA SER A 133 4.47 5.99 -15.47
C SER A 133 5.12 5.84 -14.10
N GLU A 134 6.13 6.64 -13.76
CA GLU A 134 6.83 6.58 -12.47
C GLU A 134 7.05 7.98 -11.87
N VAL A 135 7.02 8.14 -10.54
CA VAL A 135 7.51 9.36 -9.87
C VAL A 135 9.04 9.39 -9.86
N ILE A 136 9.68 8.29 -9.47
CA ILE A 136 11.14 8.08 -9.52
C ILE A 136 11.43 6.81 -10.34
N ALA A 137 12.24 6.92 -11.38
CA ALA A 137 12.67 5.78 -12.19
C ALA A 137 14.20 5.67 -12.24
N PHE A 138 14.72 4.47 -11.99
CA PHE A 138 16.14 4.11 -12.17
C PHE A 138 16.47 3.78 -13.63
N ARG A 139 15.94 4.60 -14.53
CA ARG A 139 16.25 4.63 -15.94
C ARG A 139 15.98 6.03 -16.49
N GLN A 140 16.76 6.46 -17.48
CA GLN A 140 16.43 7.62 -18.29
C GLN A 140 15.31 7.27 -19.29
N ASP A 141 15.39 6.10 -19.91
CA ASP A 141 14.45 5.60 -20.91
C ASP A 141 14.51 4.06 -20.98
N GLY A 142 13.89 3.45 -22.00
CA GLY A 142 13.86 1.99 -22.16
C GLY A 142 15.21 1.32 -22.45
N LYS A 143 16.30 2.08 -22.67
CA LYS A 143 17.63 1.56 -22.98
C LYS A 143 18.70 2.04 -21.99
N ALA A 144 18.62 3.28 -21.54
CA ALA A 144 19.56 3.86 -20.60
C ALA A 144 19.07 3.65 -19.15
N LEU A 145 19.65 2.66 -18.46
CA LEU A 145 19.32 2.28 -17.07
C LEU A 145 20.27 2.94 -16.05
N ALA A 146 19.95 2.83 -14.77
CA ALA A 146 20.85 3.20 -13.68
C ALA A 146 21.49 1.96 -13.03
N PHE A 147 22.77 2.04 -12.70
CA PHE A 147 23.53 0.98 -12.03
C PHE A 147 24.29 1.55 -10.83
N ASP A 148 24.53 0.72 -9.81
CA ASP A 148 25.31 1.10 -8.61
C ASP A 148 24.83 2.45 -8.00
N SER A 149 23.55 2.79 -8.13
CA SER A 149 22.99 4.12 -7.81
C SER A 149 22.08 4.08 -6.59
N ARG A 150 21.89 5.22 -5.92
CA ARG A 150 21.21 5.32 -4.64
C ARG A 150 20.19 6.45 -4.62
N VAL A 151 18.97 6.17 -4.15
CA VAL A 151 18.00 7.19 -3.73
C VAL A 151 17.80 7.05 -2.23
N THR A 152 18.04 8.13 -1.50
CA THR A 152 17.96 8.13 -0.04
C THR A 152 17.36 9.40 0.52
N ASP A 153 16.91 9.38 1.78
CA ASP A 153 16.35 10.55 2.48
C ASP A 153 15.31 11.32 1.65
N THR A 154 14.47 10.64 0.89
CA THR A 154 13.48 11.24 -0.02
C THR A 154 12.06 10.91 0.42
N VAL A 155 11.17 11.89 0.35
CA VAL A 155 9.75 11.76 0.72
C VAL A 155 8.88 11.76 -0.53
N ILE A 156 7.91 10.85 -0.61
CA ILE A 156 6.77 10.91 -1.52
C ILE A 156 5.50 10.84 -0.67
N ASP A 157 4.72 11.93 -0.67
CA ASP A 157 3.54 12.09 0.19
C ASP A 157 2.35 12.55 -0.66
N GLY A 158 1.35 11.67 -0.81
CA GLY A 158 0.11 11.98 -1.51
C GLY A 158 0.26 12.36 -2.99
N PHE A 159 1.36 11.98 -3.66
CA PHE A 159 1.70 12.38 -5.03
C PHE A 159 0.94 11.56 -6.10
N ASN A 160 -0.39 11.54 -5.98
CA ASN A 160 -1.30 10.64 -6.68
C ASN A 160 -1.81 11.20 -7.99
N LYS A 161 -2.04 10.35 -8.99
CA LYS A 161 -2.83 10.72 -10.18
C LYS A 161 -4.23 11.23 -9.77
N PRO A 162 -4.82 12.19 -10.50
CA PRO A 162 -6.18 12.66 -10.21
C PRO A 162 -7.27 11.58 -10.29
N ASP A 163 -7.14 10.65 -11.24
CA ASP A 163 -8.03 9.50 -11.31
C ASP A 163 -7.44 8.33 -10.51
N ARG A 164 -8.19 7.86 -9.51
CA ARG A 164 -7.89 6.65 -8.73
C ARG A 164 -7.63 5.44 -9.63
N GLY A 165 -8.36 5.32 -10.74
CA GLY A 165 -8.21 4.19 -11.66
C GLY A 165 -6.94 4.24 -12.50
N ALA A 166 -6.28 5.41 -12.60
CA ALA A 166 -5.08 5.59 -13.40
C ALA A 166 -3.86 4.93 -12.74
N GLU A 167 -3.11 4.15 -13.53
CA GLU A 167 -1.95 3.42 -13.06
C GLU A 167 -0.66 4.27 -13.12
N ASP A 168 0.11 4.24 -12.02
CA ASP A 168 1.52 4.59 -12.00
C ASP A 168 2.27 3.84 -10.89
N TYR A 169 3.60 3.90 -10.95
CA TYR A 169 4.46 3.54 -9.83
C TYR A 169 4.98 4.80 -9.17
N TRP A 170 5.21 4.77 -7.85
CA TRP A 170 6.01 5.84 -7.26
C TRP A 170 7.49 5.60 -7.51
N VAL A 171 7.95 4.35 -7.39
CA VAL A 171 9.36 4.01 -7.63
C VAL A 171 9.47 2.81 -8.56
N GLY A 172 10.24 2.97 -9.65
CA GLY A 172 10.63 1.89 -10.55
C GLY A 172 12.14 1.64 -10.49
N LEU A 173 12.54 0.49 -9.94
CA LEU A 173 13.92 0.01 -9.96
C LEU A 173 14.18 -0.83 -11.21
N TYR A 174 15.24 -0.47 -11.93
CA TYR A 174 15.78 -1.14 -13.12
C TYR A 174 17.30 -1.26 -12.95
N GLY A 175 17.99 -1.92 -13.88
CA GLY A 175 19.45 -2.06 -13.82
C GLY A 175 19.90 -2.99 -12.69
N GLN A 176 21.12 -2.79 -12.16
CA GLN A 176 21.70 -3.64 -11.12
C GLN A 176 22.41 -2.83 -10.03
N ASN A 177 22.56 -3.42 -8.85
CA ASN A 177 23.24 -2.91 -7.66
C ASN A 177 22.73 -1.57 -7.12
N ASN A 178 21.49 -1.20 -7.47
CA ASN A 178 20.88 0.00 -6.94
C ASN A 178 20.40 -0.17 -5.49
N ARG A 179 20.38 0.96 -4.76
CA ARG A 179 19.90 1.03 -3.38
C ARG A 179 18.79 2.08 -3.23
N PHE A 180 17.73 1.71 -2.54
CA PHE A 180 16.64 2.61 -2.18
C PHE A 180 16.47 2.54 -0.66
N ASP A 181 16.94 3.55 0.06
CA ASP A 181 17.03 3.46 1.52
C ASP A 181 16.77 4.76 2.29
N HIS A 182 16.27 4.66 3.53
CA HIS A 182 15.88 5.81 4.37
C HIS A 182 14.84 6.74 3.71
N ASN A 183 14.04 6.22 2.79
CA ASN A 183 12.98 6.98 2.13
C ASN A 183 11.65 6.84 2.88
N HIS A 184 10.75 7.79 2.61
CA HIS A 184 9.43 7.87 3.22
C HIS A 184 8.37 7.90 2.12
N LEU A 185 7.50 6.90 2.08
CA LEU A 185 6.43 6.82 1.09
C LEU A 185 5.10 6.59 1.80
N GLN A 186 4.14 7.50 1.64
CA GLN A 186 2.81 7.36 2.26
C GLN A 186 1.71 8.02 1.43
N GLY A 187 0.48 7.52 1.55
CA GLY A 187 -0.71 8.14 0.98
C GLY A 187 -0.92 7.87 -0.50
N LYS A 188 -0.49 6.72 -1.03
CA LYS A 188 -0.80 6.34 -2.42
C LYS A 188 -2.24 5.87 -2.54
N LEU A 189 -3.02 6.48 -3.42
CA LEU A 189 -4.48 6.28 -3.53
C LEU A 189 -4.95 5.86 -4.93
N ASN A 190 -4.13 6.09 -5.95
CA ASN A 190 -4.41 5.60 -7.29
C ASN A 190 -3.78 4.21 -7.53
N LYS A 191 -4.30 3.52 -8.54
CA LYS A 191 -3.88 2.19 -8.97
C LYS A 191 -2.37 2.13 -9.28
N GLY A 192 -1.77 0.97 -9.08
CA GLY A 192 -0.37 0.68 -9.38
C GLY A 192 0.47 0.62 -8.11
N VAL A 193 1.44 -0.28 -8.13
CA VAL A 193 2.32 -0.58 -6.99
C VAL A 193 3.10 0.66 -6.53
N THR A 194 3.36 0.80 -5.22
CA THR A 194 4.16 1.92 -4.71
C THR A 194 5.61 1.82 -5.21
N LEU A 195 6.26 0.68 -5.01
CA LEU A 195 7.62 0.39 -5.49
C LEU A 195 7.66 -0.92 -6.30
N ALA A 196 8.15 -0.84 -7.54
CA ALA A 196 8.37 -1.99 -8.42
C ALA A 196 9.86 -2.23 -8.67
N VAL A 197 10.32 -3.48 -8.57
CA VAL A 197 11.55 -3.95 -9.23
C VAL A 197 11.16 -4.57 -10.56
N VAL A 198 11.67 -4.01 -11.66
CA VAL A 198 11.28 -4.37 -13.01
C VAL A 198 12.36 -5.21 -13.68
N LEU A 199 11.99 -6.37 -14.22
CA LEU A 199 12.90 -7.41 -14.71
C LEU A 199 12.84 -7.61 -16.24
N ASN A 200 12.38 -6.59 -16.96
CA ASN A 200 12.03 -6.68 -18.38
C ASN A 200 13.23 -6.68 -19.33
N SER A 201 14.46 -6.71 -18.81
CA SER A 201 15.71 -6.88 -19.56
C SER A 201 16.71 -7.73 -18.75
N ALA A 202 17.69 -8.32 -19.43
CA ALA A 202 18.74 -9.10 -18.75
C ALA A 202 19.57 -8.20 -17.80
N GLU A 203 19.76 -6.94 -18.18
CA GLU A 203 20.45 -5.91 -17.40
C GLU A 203 19.66 -5.45 -16.17
N SER A 204 18.40 -5.85 -16.01
CA SER A 204 17.60 -5.59 -14.80
C SER A 204 17.29 -6.86 -13.98
N GLN A 205 17.72 -8.03 -14.47
CA GLN A 205 17.69 -9.30 -13.75
C GLN A 205 18.99 -9.49 -12.98
N GLN A 206 19.00 -10.45 -12.04
CA GLN A 206 20.13 -10.72 -11.14
C GLN A 206 20.69 -9.41 -10.55
N ASN A 207 19.76 -8.55 -10.12
CA ASN A 207 20.03 -7.14 -9.92
C ASN A 207 20.71 -6.85 -8.59
N HIS A 208 20.63 -7.72 -7.59
CA HIS A 208 21.20 -7.47 -6.27
C HIS A 208 20.78 -6.10 -5.68
N HIS A 209 19.58 -5.62 -6.03
CA HIS A 209 19.06 -4.39 -5.48
C HIS A 209 18.88 -4.52 -3.97
N ARG A 210 19.04 -3.40 -3.26
CA ARG A 210 18.84 -3.32 -1.82
C ARG A 210 17.80 -2.26 -1.48
N ILE A 211 16.74 -2.67 -0.80
CA ILE A 211 15.65 -1.80 -0.35
C ILE A 211 15.65 -1.87 1.18
N ASP A 212 16.13 -0.82 1.85
CA ASP A 212 16.38 -0.89 3.29
C ASP A 212 16.10 0.39 4.09
N HIS A 213 15.71 0.27 5.37
CA HIS A 213 15.43 1.41 6.27
C HIS A 213 14.35 2.38 5.75
N ASN A 214 13.48 1.95 4.83
CA ASN A 214 12.40 2.79 4.34
C ASN A 214 11.19 2.74 5.28
N TYR A 215 10.53 3.88 5.42
CA TYR A 215 9.19 3.96 6.00
C TYR A 215 8.15 3.91 4.88
N PHE A 216 7.48 2.76 4.77
CA PHE A 216 6.27 2.61 3.97
C PHE A 216 5.09 2.90 4.89
N GLY A 217 4.61 4.14 4.84
CA GLY A 217 3.48 4.60 5.63
C GLY A 217 2.13 4.16 5.06
N PRO A 218 1.03 4.72 5.61
CA PRO A 218 -0.31 4.28 5.30
C PRO A 218 -0.61 4.33 3.80
N ARG A 219 -1.16 3.22 3.31
CA ARG A 219 -1.75 3.07 1.99
C ARG A 219 -3.15 2.48 2.21
N PRO A 220 -4.21 3.29 2.24
CA PRO A 220 -5.55 2.77 2.54
C PRO A 220 -6.05 1.90 1.37
N PRO A 221 -7.15 1.15 1.57
CA PRO A 221 -7.71 0.28 0.54
C PRO A 221 -7.94 1.00 -0.78
N LEU A 222 -7.41 0.41 -1.86
CA LEU A 222 -7.64 0.87 -3.23
C LEU A 222 -9.08 0.56 -3.70
N GLY A 223 -9.69 -0.49 -3.13
CA GLY A 223 -10.95 -1.03 -3.60
C GLY A 223 -10.84 -1.82 -4.91
N SER A 224 -9.63 -2.29 -5.26
CA SER A 224 -9.34 -3.12 -6.44
C SER A 224 -7.93 -3.72 -6.34
N ASN A 225 -7.60 -4.64 -7.24
CA ASN A 225 -6.24 -5.13 -7.49
C ASN A 225 -5.28 -4.03 -8.00
N GLY A 226 -3.99 -4.19 -7.70
CA GLY A 226 -2.93 -3.25 -8.07
C GLY A 226 -2.62 -2.27 -6.94
N GLY A 227 -2.91 -2.68 -5.71
CA GLY A 227 -2.73 -1.93 -4.47
C GLY A 227 -1.37 -2.19 -3.80
N GLU A 228 -0.47 -2.94 -4.43
CA GLU A 228 0.70 -3.51 -3.74
C GLU A 228 1.66 -2.42 -3.24
N THR A 229 2.25 -2.59 -2.04
CA THR A 229 3.28 -1.63 -1.58
C THR A 229 4.61 -1.91 -2.28
N ILE A 230 5.05 -3.17 -2.31
CA ILE A 230 6.24 -3.58 -3.06
C ILE A 230 5.88 -4.71 -4.02
N ARG A 231 6.43 -4.66 -5.24
CA ARG A 231 6.40 -5.78 -6.18
C ARG A 231 7.79 -6.05 -6.75
N VAL A 232 8.26 -7.30 -6.65
CA VAL A 232 9.59 -7.70 -7.17
C VAL A 232 9.41 -8.63 -8.37
N GLY A 233 9.41 -8.06 -9.58
CA GLY A 233 9.15 -8.77 -10.82
C GLY A 233 7.66 -8.76 -11.25
N THR A 234 7.35 -9.56 -12.26
CA THR A 234 6.00 -9.77 -12.81
C THR A 234 5.89 -11.19 -13.34
N SER A 235 4.68 -11.68 -13.60
CA SER A 235 4.47 -13.06 -14.06
C SER A 235 5.30 -13.45 -15.31
N PRO A 236 5.46 -12.63 -16.37
CA PRO A 236 6.26 -13.02 -17.54
C PRO A 236 7.75 -13.25 -17.23
N PHE A 237 8.28 -12.60 -16.19
CA PHE A 237 9.70 -12.69 -15.80
C PHE A 237 9.90 -13.46 -14.49
N SER A 238 8.87 -14.14 -14.00
CA SER A 238 8.86 -14.76 -12.67
C SER A 238 9.85 -15.90 -12.48
N ARG A 239 10.28 -16.54 -13.57
CA ARG A 239 11.31 -17.57 -13.56
C ARG A 239 12.73 -17.01 -13.55
N ALA A 240 12.91 -15.72 -13.76
CA ALA A 240 14.21 -15.07 -13.67
C ALA A 240 14.61 -14.89 -12.20
N GLN A 241 15.92 -14.98 -11.95
CA GLN A 241 16.50 -14.61 -10.66
C GLN A 241 16.57 -13.09 -10.56
N SER A 242 16.03 -12.51 -9.49
CA SER A 242 16.15 -11.08 -9.19
C SER A 242 17.24 -10.82 -8.16
N LEU A 243 17.35 -11.69 -7.14
CA LEU A 243 18.35 -11.57 -6.07
C LEU A 243 18.26 -10.26 -5.28
N THR A 244 17.07 -9.65 -5.27
CA THR A 244 16.79 -8.42 -4.52
C THR A 244 16.75 -8.73 -3.02
N VAL A 245 17.29 -7.81 -2.22
CA VAL A 245 17.19 -7.83 -0.77
C VAL A 245 16.28 -6.70 -0.30
N VAL A 246 15.19 -7.06 0.37
CA VAL A 246 14.28 -6.14 1.07
C VAL A 246 14.45 -6.36 2.56
N GLU A 247 15.13 -5.44 3.24
CA GLU A 247 15.49 -5.63 4.64
C GLU A 247 15.34 -4.40 5.50
N ASP A 248 15.06 -4.59 6.79
CA ASP A 248 15.04 -3.50 7.76
C ASP A 248 14.09 -2.34 7.34
N ASN A 249 12.93 -2.65 6.73
CA ASN A 249 11.90 -1.65 6.40
C ASN A 249 10.71 -1.71 7.36
N TYR A 250 10.02 -0.59 7.53
CA TYR A 250 8.83 -0.48 8.37
C TYR A 250 7.58 -0.22 7.52
N PHE A 251 6.64 -1.16 7.53
CA PHE A 251 5.36 -1.10 6.84
C PHE A 251 4.26 -0.80 7.85
N GLU A 252 3.65 0.38 7.77
CA GLU A 252 2.61 0.83 8.70
C GLU A 252 1.32 1.16 7.96
N GLY A 253 0.23 0.44 8.23
CA GLY A 253 -1.05 0.71 7.59
C GLY A 253 -1.02 0.52 6.06
N CYS A 254 -0.15 -0.37 5.56
CA CYS A 254 -0.09 -0.70 4.15
C CYS A 254 -1.24 -1.65 3.80
N SER A 255 -2.42 -1.11 3.53
CA SER A 255 -3.69 -1.82 3.37
C SER A 255 -4.29 -1.67 1.96
N GLY A 256 -3.45 -1.39 0.96
CA GLY A 256 -3.91 -1.11 -0.40
C GLY A 256 -4.69 -2.26 -1.04
N GLU A 257 -4.30 -3.50 -0.74
CA GLU A 257 -4.91 -4.74 -1.22
C GLU A 257 -4.40 -5.96 -0.41
N VAL A 258 -4.74 -7.19 -0.82
CA VAL A 258 -4.30 -8.43 -0.15
C VAL A 258 -2.77 -8.66 -0.20
N GLU A 259 -2.04 -8.11 -1.16
CA GLU A 259 -0.58 -8.22 -1.28
C GLU A 259 0.15 -6.94 -0.83
N ILE A 260 0.63 -6.89 0.42
CA ILE A 260 1.52 -5.80 0.87
C ILE A 260 2.83 -5.87 0.06
N VAL A 261 3.40 -7.06 0.02
CA VAL A 261 4.58 -7.39 -0.79
C VAL A 261 4.18 -8.50 -1.75
N SER A 262 4.39 -8.29 -3.05
CA SER A 262 4.15 -9.25 -4.11
C SER A 262 5.47 -9.68 -4.76
N ASN A 263 6.06 -10.75 -4.26
CA ASN A 263 7.24 -11.36 -4.87
C ASN A 263 6.84 -12.11 -6.14
N LYS A 264 7.38 -11.70 -7.28
CA LYS A 264 7.08 -12.28 -8.60
C LYS A 264 8.38 -12.57 -9.37
N SER A 265 9.38 -13.12 -8.68
CA SER A 265 10.69 -13.52 -9.22
C SER A 265 11.43 -14.47 -8.25
N GLY A 266 12.56 -15.04 -8.68
CA GLY A 266 13.32 -16.01 -7.88
C GLY A 266 14.49 -15.42 -7.09
N GLY A 267 14.83 -16.11 -6.00
CA GLY A 267 16.05 -15.89 -5.21
C GLY A 267 16.10 -14.62 -4.36
N ASN A 268 14.96 -14.00 -4.08
CA ASN A 268 14.90 -12.78 -3.27
C ASN A 268 14.98 -13.07 -1.78
N ILE A 269 15.41 -12.07 -1.02
CA ILE A 269 15.50 -12.12 0.44
C ILE A 269 14.63 -11.01 1.05
N TYR A 270 13.72 -11.40 1.93
CA TYR A 270 12.90 -10.50 2.75
C TYR A 270 13.25 -10.72 4.21
N ARG A 271 13.94 -9.78 4.85
CA ARG A 271 14.39 -10.00 6.23
C ARG A 271 14.34 -8.81 7.17
N ARG A 272 14.04 -9.07 8.45
CA ARG A 272 14.01 -8.03 9.51
C ARG A 272 13.10 -6.84 9.19
N ASN A 273 12.10 -7.04 8.33
CA ASN A 273 11.08 -6.03 8.11
C ASN A 273 10.02 -6.11 9.21
N VAL A 274 9.39 -4.98 9.51
CA VAL A 274 8.32 -4.89 10.51
C VAL A 274 7.03 -4.46 9.80
N PHE A 275 5.98 -5.28 9.94
CA PHE A 275 4.64 -5.01 9.42
C PHE A 275 3.71 -4.69 10.59
N VAL A 276 3.18 -3.47 10.64
CA VAL A 276 2.35 -2.99 11.74
C VAL A 276 0.98 -2.59 11.20
N ARG A 277 -0.06 -3.25 11.72
CA ARG A 277 -1.48 -2.98 11.41
C ARG A 277 -1.73 -2.81 9.90
N SER A 278 -1.05 -3.62 9.09
CA SER A 278 -1.15 -3.59 7.63
C SER A 278 -2.05 -4.74 7.19
N GLN A 279 -3.13 -4.43 6.50
CA GLN A 279 -4.08 -5.42 6.01
C GLN A 279 -3.55 -6.00 4.69
N GLY A 280 -3.48 -7.33 4.59
CA GLY A 280 -2.77 -8.03 3.52
C GLY A 280 -1.58 -8.84 4.04
N ALA A 281 -0.77 -9.37 3.13
CA ALA A 281 0.32 -10.30 3.44
C ALA A 281 1.61 -10.03 2.64
N LEU A 282 2.72 -10.61 3.09
CA LEU A 282 3.90 -10.85 2.26
C LEU A 282 3.63 -12.10 1.43
N VAL A 283 3.51 -11.94 0.12
CA VAL A 283 3.10 -13.00 -0.79
C VAL A 283 4.24 -13.40 -1.72
N LEU A 284 4.63 -14.68 -1.64
CA LEU A 284 5.51 -15.34 -2.59
C LEU A 284 4.72 -15.73 -3.84
N ARG A 285 4.22 -14.71 -4.57
CA ARG A 285 3.15 -14.83 -5.57
C ARG A 285 3.57 -15.62 -6.81
N HIS A 286 4.79 -15.38 -7.30
CA HIS A 286 5.45 -16.17 -8.34
C HIS A 286 6.96 -16.25 -8.06
N GLY A 287 7.63 -17.19 -8.73
CA GLY A 287 9.08 -17.35 -8.66
C GLY A 287 9.55 -18.18 -7.47
N ASP A 288 10.69 -18.85 -7.65
CA ASP A 288 11.14 -19.95 -6.79
C ASP A 288 12.34 -19.56 -5.90
N GLY A 289 12.52 -20.29 -4.80
CA GLY A 289 13.73 -20.23 -3.99
C GLY A 289 13.95 -18.93 -3.21
N ASN A 290 12.89 -18.28 -2.74
CA ASN A 290 12.98 -17.05 -1.95
C ASN A 290 13.12 -17.35 -0.45
N LEU A 291 13.69 -16.39 0.28
CA LEU A 291 13.90 -16.45 1.72
C LEU A 291 13.12 -15.34 2.43
N VAL A 292 12.29 -15.71 3.39
CA VAL A 292 11.58 -14.81 4.30
C VAL A 292 12.05 -15.12 5.72
N GLU A 293 12.88 -14.26 6.30
CA GLU A 293 13.50 -14.53 7.60
C GLU A 293 13.50 -13.36 8.59
N ASP A 294 13.40 -13.66 9.88
CA ASP A 294 13.53 -12.68 10.96
C ASP A 294 12.55 -11.47 10.86
N ASN A 295 11.46 -11.57 10.08
CA ASN A 295 10.46 -10.49 9.97
C ASN A 295 9.49 -10.51 11.16
N VAL A 296 8.90 -9.36 11.47
CA VAL A 296 7.96 -9.17 12.57
C VAL A 296 6.62 -8.66 12.04
N PHE A 297 5.53 -9.37 12.29
CA PHE A 297 4.17 -9.01 11.90
C PHE A 297 3.34 -8.72 13.15
N LEU A 298 2.90 -7.48 13.32
CA LEU A 298 2.13 -6.98 14.45
C LEU A 298 0.75 -6.51 13.98
N GLY A 299 -0.24 -7.40 14.04
CA GLY A 299 -1.59 -7.12 13.52
C GLY A 299 -2.41 -6.19 14.39
N GLY A 300 -2.11 -6.11 15.68
CA GLY A 300 -2.88 -5.31 16.64
C GLY A 300 -4.37 -5.71 16.73
N GLY A 301 -4.73 -6.91 16.28
CA GLY A 301 -6.13 -7.37 16.25
C GLY A 301 -6.96 -6.77 15.11
N LEU A 302 -6.37 -6.05 14.15
CA LEU A 302 -7.10 -5.49 13.01
C LEU A 302 -7.46 -6.59 12.00
N ALA A 303 -8.69 -6.56 11.47
CA ALA A 303 -9.18 -7.50 10.45
C ALA A 303 -8.25 -7.54 9.22
N HIS A 304 -8.16 -8.70 8.55
CA HIS A 304 -7.35 -8.90 7.35
C HIS A 304 -5.84 -8.65 7.50
N THR A 305 -5.33 -8.46 8.72
CA THR A 305 -3.88 -8.43 8.98
C THR A 305 -3.30 -9.83 8.82
N GLY A 306 -2.42 -9.99 7.82
CA GLY A 306 -1.84 -11.27 7.46
C GLY A 306 -0.35 -11.38 7.72
N GLY A 307 0.18 -12.57 7.42
CA GLY A 307 1.59 -12.88 7.57
C GLY A 307 2.20 -13.23 6.23
N VAL A 308 2.52 -14.52 6.02
CA VAL A 308 3.19 -15.00 4.80
C VAL A 308 2.31 -15.95 4.01
N ARG A 309 2.17 -15.67 2.71
CA ARG A 309 1.51 -16.58 1.74
C ARG A 309 2.54 -17.20 0.81
N VAL A 310 2.61 -18.53 0.84
CA VAL A 310 3.59 -19.37 0.17
C VAL A 310 2.95 -20.06 -1.05
N ILE A 311 3.60 -19.87 -2.19
CA ILE A 311 3.28 -20.47 -3.49
C ILE A 311 4.61 -20.86 -4.14
N ASN A 312 4.59 -21.72 -5.16
CA ASN A 312 5.76 -22.11 -5.95
C ASN A 312 6.80 -22.91 -5.13
N THR A 313 7.98 -23.15 -5.72
CA THR A 313 8.95 -24.15 -5.24
C THR A 313 10.06 -23.55 -4.38
N GLY A 314 10.54 -24.32 -3.39
CA GLY A 314 11.80 -24.07 -2.68
C GLY A 314 11.79 -22.87 -1.74
N GLN A 315 10.62 -22.36 -1.37
CA GLN A 315 10.48 -21.21 -0.49
C GLN A 315 10.96 -21.54 0.94
N THR A 316 11.65 -20.61 1.59
CA THR A 316 12.04 -20.73 2.99
C THR A 316 11.41 -19.61 3.80
N VAL A 317 10.64 -19.96 4.84
CA VAL A 317 10.03 -19.03 5.80
C VAL A 317 10.51 -19.42 7.19
N ARG A 318 11.48 -18.68 7.74
CA ARG A 318 12.11 -19.06 9.00
C ARG A 318 12.29 -17.94 10.01
N ASP A 319 12.27 -18.27 11.30
CA ASP A 319 12.56 -17.33 12.39
C ASP A 319 11.70 -16.05 12.38
N ASN A 320 10.55 -16.07 11.69
CA ASN A 320 9.64 -14.92 11.67
C ASN A 320 8.73 -14.93 12.91
N TYR A 321 8.27 -13.75 13.29
CA TYR A 321 7.41 -13.53 14.43
C TYR A 321 6.06 -12.94 14.01
N PHE A 322 4.96 -13.54 14.45
CA PHE A 322 3.60 -13.14 14.10
C PHE A 322 2.79 -12.94 15.38
N GLN A 323 2.22 -11.76 15.60
CA GLN A 323 1.38 -11.48 16.77
C GLN A 323 0.09 -10.74 16.41
N GLY A 324 -1.05 -11.25 16.90
CA GLY A 324 -2.33 -10.54 16.84
C GLY A 324 -2.88 -10.38 15.43
N LEU A 325 -2.59 -11.33 14.53
CA LEU A 325 -3.06 -11.35 13.14
C LEU A 325 -4.49 -11.88 13.07
N ARG A 326 -5.37 -11.17 12.34
CA ARG A 326 -6.79 -11.54 12.18
C ARG A 326 -7.20 -11.86 10.76
N GLY A 327 -6.26 -11.87 9.82
CA GLY A 327 -6.55 -12.32 8.48
C GLY A 327 -6.91 -13.82 8.44
N ASP A 328 -7.71 -14.14 7.45
CA ASP A 328 -8.16 -15.48 7.08
C ASP A 328 -8.01 -15.65 5.55
N GLY A 329 -8.40 -16.81 5.03
CA GLY A 329 -8.24 -17.12 3.60
C GLY A 329 -6.83 -16.81 3.11
N PHE A 330 -6.73 -15.96 2.10
CA PHE A 330 -5.46 -15.53 1.52
C PHE A 330 -4.63 -14.54 2.35
N THR A 331 -5.22 -14.00 3.41
CA THR A 331 -4.57 -13.08 4.35
C THR A 331 -4.26 -13.76 5.69
N ALA A 332 -4.36 -15.09 5.81
CA ALA A 332 -4.06 -15.76 7.07
C ALA A 332 -2.59 -15.54 7.51
N ALA A 333 -2.29 -15.85 8.78
CA ALA A 333 -0.95 -15.66 9.34
C ALA A 333 0.12 -16.49 8.60
N LEU A 334 -0.27 -17.68 8.15
CA LEU A 334 0.51 -18.49 7.23
C LEU A 334 -0.44 -19.21 6.25
N VAL A 335 -0.12 -19.15 4.97
CA VAL A 335 -0.91 -19.79 3.91
C VAL A 335 0.02 -20.60 3.01
N LEU A 336 -0.23 -21.90 2.85
CA LEU A 336 0.34 -22.71 1.76
C LEU A 336 -0.78 -22.96 0.75
N MET A 337 -0.63 -22.43 -0.46
CA MET A 337 -1.69 -22.52 -1.49
C MET A 337 -1.70 -23.85 -2.24
N ASN A 338 -2.87 -24.23 -2.75
CA ASN A 338 -2.97 -25.22 -3.84
C ASN A 338 -2.48 -24.62 -5.16
N GLY A 339 -1.91 -25.47 -6.02
CA GLY A 339 -1.43 -25.12 -7.35
C GLY A 339 -2.33 -25.62 -8.48
N VAL A 340 -2.10 -25.07 -9.67
CA VAL A 340 -2.75 -25.45 -10.92
C VAL A 340 -1.86 -26.45 -11.68
N PRO A 341 -2.38 -27.59 -12.17
CA PRO A 341 -1.63 -28.49 -13.04
C PRO A 341 -1.14 -27.79 -14.30
N ASN A 342 0.14 -27.97 -14.66
CA ASN A 342 0.76 -27.31 -15.83
C ASN A 342 0.52 -25.79 -15.83
N SER A 343 0.65 -25.18 -14.64
CA SER A 343 0.28 -23.78 -14.39
C SER A 343 0.92 -22.82 -15.41
N PRO A 344 0.11 -21.97 -16.08
CA PRO A 344 0.61 -20.82 -16.81
C PRO A 344 1.39 -19.85 -15.90
N LEU A 345 2.26 -19.01 -16.49
CA LEU A 345 3.12 -18.07 -15.74
C LEU A 345 2.36 -17.08 -14.84
N ASN A 346 1.11 -16.75 -15.18
CA ASN A 346 0.25 -15.85 -14.42
C ASN A 346 -0.69 -16.57 -13.44
N ARG A 347 -0.63 -17.90 -13.35
CA ARG A 347 -1.42 -18.72 -12.42
C ARG A 347 -0.59 -19.09 -11.18
N TYR A 348 -0.97 -20.18 -10.50
CA TYR A 348 -0.41 -20.58 -9.20
C TYR A 348 0.33 -21.90 -9.38
N ASP A 349 1.65 -21.90 -9.24
CA ASP A 349 2.40 -23.17 -9.19
C ASP A 349 2.17 -23.89 -7.88
N GLN A 350 2.28 -25.21 -7.91
CA GLN A 350 2.23 -26.04 -6.71
C GLN A 350 3.33 -25.63 -5.71
N VAL A 351 2.96 -25.59 -4.42
CA VAL A 351 3.94 -25.48 -3.34
C VAL A 351 4.73 -26.79 -3.26
N LEU A 352 6.03 -26.70 -3.55
CA LEU A 352 6.96 -27.83 -3.50
C LEU A 352 8.20 -27.46 -2.70
N ASP A 353 8.72 -28.42 -1.92
CA ASP A 353 10.01 -28.28 -1.24
C ASP A 353 10.10 -27.03 -0.33
N ALA A 354 8.97 -26.56 0.20
CA ALA A 354 8.91 -25.41 1.08
C ALA A 354 9.38 -25.79 2.49
N ARG A 355 10.13 -24.88 3.13
CA ARG A 355 10.65 -25.02 4.48
C ARG A 355 10.09 -23.91 5.36
N ILE A 356 9.24 -24.27 6.32
CA ILE A 356 8.62 -23.36 7.27
C ILE A 356 9.14 -23.71 8.67
N GLU A 357 10.11 -22.95 9.16
CA GLU A 357 10.97 -23.39 10.26
C GLU A 357 11.08 -22.37 11.38
N LYS A 358 10.91 -22.80 12.64
CA LYS A 358 11.23 -21.99 13.83
C LYS A 358 10.54 -20.62 13.90
N ASN A 359 9.38 -20.49 13.27
CA ASN A 359 8.57 -19.28 13.38
C ASN A 359 7.78 -19.30 14.70
N VAL A 360 7.47 -18.11 15.23
CA VAL A 360 6.68 -17.94 16.45
C VAL A 360 5.38 -17.23 16.10
N PHE A 361 4.25 -17.90 16.35
CA PHE A 361 2.91 -17.38 16.12
C PHE A 361 2.20 -17.17 17.46
N VAL A 362 1.75 -15.96 17.73
CA VAL A 362 1.12 -15.56 18.98
C VAL A 362 -0.25 -14.96 18.69
N ASP A 363 -1.30 -15.60 19.21
CA ASP A 363 -2.67 -15.15 19.07
C ASP A 363 -3.00 -14.81 17.61
N VAL A 364 -2.85 -15.79 16.72
CA VAL A 364 -3.19 -15.67 15.29
C VAL A 364 -4.49 -16.39 14.98
N SER A 365 -5.31 -15.84 14.09
CA SER A 365 -6.62 -16.43 13.77
C SER A 365 -6.57 -17.70 12.94
N ALA A 366 -5.62 -17.82 12.01
CA ALA A 366 -5.63 -18.91 11.05
C ALA A 366 -4.25 -19.23 10.44
N VAL A 367 -4.02 -20.53 10.20
CA VAL A 367 -2.93 -21.11 9.41
C VAL A 367 -3.54 -22.13 8.43
N LEU A 368 -3.33 -21.95 7.14
CA LEU A 368 -4.04 -22.69 6.10
C LEU A 368 -3.10 -23.55 5.26
N PHE A 369 -3.51 -24.80 5.02
CA PHE A 369 -2.84 -25.74 4.13
C PHE A 369 -3.74 -26.08 2.95
N GLY A 370 -3.24 -25.91 1.73
CA GLY A 370 -4.00 -26.13 0.50
C GLY A 370 -5.02 -25.04 0.20
N ALA A 371 -4.78 -23.80 0.65
CA ALA A 371 -5.73 -22.70 0.46
C ALA A 371 -6.01 -22.46 -1.04
N GLY A 372 -7.27 -22.14 -1.36
CA GLY A 372 -7.73 -21.95 -2.73
C GLY A 372 -8.00 -23.24 -3.50
N ALA A 373 -7.99 -24.41 -2.86
CA ALA A 373 -8.36 -25.66 -3.52
C ALA A 373 -9.76 -25.57 -4.18
N ASP A 374 -9.82 -25.84 -5.47
CA ASP A 374 -11.03 -25.84 -6.28
C ASP A 374 -10.85 -26.72 -7.53
N GLN A 375 -11.74 -26.59 -8.52
CA GLN A 375 -11.70 -27.38 -9.75
C GLN A 375 -10.48 -27.08 -10.64
N GLU A 376 -9.83 -25.91 -10.49
CA GLU A 376 -8.63 -25.51 -11.23
C GLU A 376 -7.36 -25.78 -10.40
N ARG A 377 -7.35 -25.33 -9.15
CA ARG A 377 -6.25 -25.42 -8.17
C ARG A 377 -6.30 -26.78 -7.47
N THR A 378 -5.97 -27.84 -8.20
CA THR A 378 -6.12 -29.23 -7.75
C THR A 378 -4.86 -29.86 -7.13
N LEU A 379 -3.70 -29.19 -7.20
CA LEU A 379 -2.45 -29.73 -6.67
C LEU A 379 -2.19 -29.26 -5.24
N ALA A 380 -2.32 -30.17 -4.27
CA ALA A 380 -2.00 -29.90 -2.86
C ALA A 380 -0.49 -29.64 -2.64
N PRO A 381 -0.11 -28.86 -1.61
CA PRO A 381 1.30 -28.72 -1.21
C PRO A 381 1.98 -30.07 -1.00
N ALA A 382 3.20 -30.23 -1.50
CA ALA A 382 3.93 -31.49 -1.41
C ALA A 382 5.43 -31.32 -1.14
N ARG A 383 6.08 -32.40 -0.66
CA ARG A 383 7.50 -32.47 -0.28
C ARG A 383 7.96 -31.32 0.62
N SER A 384 7.06 -30.78 1.42
CA SER A 384 7.30 -29.57 2.20
C SER A 384 7.29 -29.89 3.69
N MET A 385 7.94 -29.05 4.48
CA MET A 385 8.19 -29.27 5.90
C MET A 385 7.75 -28.07 6.73
N LEU A 386 6.97 -28.32 7.77
CA LEU A 386 6.75 -27.41 8.89
C LEU A 386 7.48 -27.97 10.11
N SER A 387 8.55 -27.31 10.56
CA SER A 387 9.33 -27.83 11.69
C SER A 387 9.73 -26.79 12.73
N GLY A 388 9.73 -27.19 14.01
CA GLY A 388 10.19 -26.36 15.11
C GLY A 388 9.40 -25.06 15.34
N ASN A 389 8.22 -24.91 14.74
CA ASN A 389 7.40 -23.71 14.92
C ASN A 389 6.70 -23.73 16.28
N VAL A 390 6.44 -22.56 16.85
CA VAL A 390 5.72 -22.40 18.12
C VAL A 390 4.44 -21.62 17.91
N PHE A 391 3.33 -22.14 18.42
CA PHE A 391 2.03 -21.48 18.40
C PHE A 391 1.53 -21.25 19.82
N LEU A 392 1.36 -19.98 20.19
CA LEU A 392 0.87 -19.53 21.48
C LEU A 392 -0.52 -18.91 21.31
N GLY A 393 -1.58 -19.62 21.70
CA GLY A 393 -2.94 -19.14 21.62
C GLY A 393 -3.51 -18.64 22.95
N SER A 394 -4.77 -18.19 22.89
CA SER A 394 -5.60 -17.80 24.02
C SER A 394 -6.85 -18.71 24.08
N GLY A 395 -6.67 -19.94 24.57
CA GLY A 395 -7.71 -20.99 24.65
C GLY A 395 -7.76 -21.88 23.41
N ASP A 396 -8.42 -23.05 23.49
CA ASP A 396 -8.41 -24.16 22.50
C ASP A 396 -9.07 -23.84 21.12
N LYS A 397 -8.76 -22.68 20.54
CA LYS A 397 -9.24 -22.26 19.23
C LYS A 397 -8.57 -23.10 18.13
N ALA A 398 -9.37 -23.48 17.13
CA ALA A 398 -8.87 -24.13 15.92
C ALA A 398 -8.18 -23.10 15.01
N VAL A 399 -6.85 -23.07 15.05
CA VAL A 399 -6.02 -22.17 14.21
C VAL A 399 -5.65 -22.83 12.89
N PHE A 400 -5.38 -24.14 12.88
CA PHE A 400 -5.00 -24.87 11.67
C PHE A 400 -6.22 -25.28 10.85
N LYS A 401 -6.19 -25.02 9.54
CA LYS A 401 -7.23 -25.42 8.59
C LYS A 401 -6.61 -26.14 7.40
N ALA A 402 -6.98 -27.40 7.21
CA ALA A 402 -6.67 -28.15 5.99
C ALA A 402 -7.80 -27.96 4.97
N MET A 403 -7.47 -27.36 3.83
CA MET A 403 -8.39 -27.08 2.71
C MET A 403 -8.18 -28.08 1.55
N ALA A 404 -7.07 -28.83 1.59
CA ALA A 404 -6.75 -29.95 0.71
C ALA A 404 -6.01 -31.03 1.51
N PRO A 405 -5.74 -32.23 0.95
CA PRO A 405 -4.91 -33.25 1.59
C PRO A 405 -3.54 -32.69 2.03
N VAL A 406 -3.06 -33.14 3.20
CA VAL A 406 -1.81 -32.67 3.83
C VAL A 406 -0.75 -33.77 3.92
N ASP A 407 -0.95 -34.89 3.24
CA ASP A 407 -0.02 -36.03 3.15
C ASP A 407 1.31 -35.66 2.49
N GLY A 408 1.32 -34.63 1.65
CA GLY A 408 2.53 -34.05 1.09
C GLY A 408 3.33 -33.15 2.06
N LEU A 409 2.84 -32.92 3.28
CA LEU A 409 3.46 -32.09 4.30
C LEU A 409 4.02 -32.95 5.43
N THR A 410 5.27 -32.70 5.80
CA THR A 410 5.85 -33.25 7.02
C THR A 410 5.79 -32.21 8.13
N PHE A 411 5.28 -32.60 9.30
CA PHE A 411 5.27 -31.79 10.49
C PHE A 411 6.22 -32.41 11.51
N ALA A 412 7.16 -31.63 12.06
CA ALA A 412 8.18 -32.16 12.97
C ALA A 412 8.55 -31.18 14.08
N GLY A 413 8.39 -31.60 15.34
CA GLY A 413 8.81 -30.81 16.51
C GLY A 413 8.12 -29.45 16.63
N ASN A 414 6.91 -29.29 16.08
CA ASN A 414 6.13 -28.08 16.30
C ASN A 414 5.50 -28.13 17.69
N VAL A 415 5.44 -26.99 18.36
CA VAL A 415 4.92 -26.89 19.73
C VAL A 415 3.71 -25.99 19.76
N ILE A 416 2.68 -26.42 20.47
CA ILE A 416 1.41 -25.70 20.62
C ILE A 416 1.07 -25.52 22.10
N ASP A 417 0.63 -24.32 22.45
CA ASP A 417 0.09 -23.97 23.78
C ASP A 417 -1.21 -23.17 23.60
N GLY A 418 -2.32 -23.67 24.16
CA GLY A 418 -3.64 -23.07 24.00
C GLY A 418 -4.07 -22.96 22.53
N VAL A 419 -3.81 -23.99 21.74
CA VAL A 419 -4.22 -24.14 20.33
C VAL A 419 -4.49 -25.62 20.09
N ALA A 420 -5.58 -25.96 19.39
CA ALA A 420 -5.84 -27.34 19.01
C ALA A 420 -4.87 -27.81 17.90
N PRO A 421 -4.31 -29.04 17.98
CA PRO A 421 -3.45 -29.56 16.91
C PRO A 421 -4.23 -29.75 15.61
N LEU A 422 -3.52 -29.81 14.48
CA LEU A 422 -4.12 -30.21 13.22
C LEU A 422 -4.58 -31.68 13.29
N ALA A 423 -5.88 -31.92 13.13
CA ALA A 423 -6.46 -33.25 13.24
C ALA A 423 -5.83 -34.23 12.23
N GLY A 424 -5.42 -35.40 12.72
CA GLY A 424 -4.83 -36.46 11.89
C GLY A 424 -3.39 -36.22 11.43
N ALA A 425 -2.75 -35.13 11.85
CA ALA A 425 -1.35 -34.83 11.52
C ALA A 425 -0.43 -34.99 12.75
N PRO A 426 0.51 -35.96 12.77
CA PRO A 426 1.51 -36.07 13.83
C PRO A 426 2.51 -34.89 13.76
N GLY A 427 3.38 -34.75 14.77
CA GLY A 427 4.46 -33.75 14.76
C GLY A 427 4.14 -32.41 15.44
N PHE A 428 3.01 -32.34 16.13
CA PHE A 428 2.65 -31.28 17.07
C PHE A 428 2.72 -31.80 18.51
N GLU A 429 3.44 -31.10 19.37
CA GLU A 429 3.52 -31.38 20.81
C GLU A 429 2.74 -30.30 21.58
N ALA A 430 1.68 -30.71 22.27
CA ALA A 430 0.94 -29.82 23.16
C ALA A 430 1.64 -29.75 24.52
N ARG A 431 1.98 -28.54 24.96
CA ARG A 431 2.57 -28.30 26.28
C ARG A 431 2.28 -26.88 26.76
N VAL A 432 2.19 -26.70 28.07
CA VAL A 432 2.11 -25.37 28.67
C VAL A 432 3.46 -24.66 28.49
N ILE A 433 3.45 -23.45 27.94
CA ILE A 433 4.66 -22.67 27.68
C ILE A 433 4.67 -21.44 28.59
N GLY A 434 5.75 -21.27 29.36
CA GLY A 434 6.01 -20.01 30.06
C GLY A 434 6.18 -18.88 29.05
N ARG A 435 5.56 -17.73 29.31
CA ARG A 435 5.52 -16.58 28.38
C ARG A 435 6.24 -15.39 29.00
N GLU A 436 7.02 -14.68 28.20
CA GLU A 436 7.58 -13.38 28.55
C GLU A 436 7.02 -12.30 27.61
N THR A 437 6.64 -11.15 28.17
CA THR A 437 6.30 -9.97 27.38
C THR A 437 7.50 -9.05 27.36
N LEU A 438 8.04 -8.79 26.18
CA LEU A 438 9.16 -7.88 25.98
C LEU A 438 8.70 -6.42 26.17
N PRO A 439 9.62 -5.48 26.46
CA PRO A 439 9.27 -4.06 26.61
C PRO A 439 8.55 -3.44 25.40
N ASP A 440 8.74 -4.01 24.21
CA ASP A 440 8.09 -3.59 22.96
C ASP A 440 6.69 -4.23 22.74
N GLY A 441 6.19 -4.98 23.71
CA GLY A 441 4.85 -5.59 23.68
C GLY A 441 4.77 -6.94 22.95
N ARG A 442 5.87 -7.45 22.37
CA ARG A 442 5.91 -8.80 21.81
C ARG A 442 5.92 -9.84 22.93
N ILE A 443 5.07 -10.85 22.80
CA ILE A 443 5.02 -12.01 23.67
C ILE A 443 5.86 -13.13 23.08
N TYR A 444 6.76 -13.72 23.85
CA TYR A 444 7.58 -14.86 23.44
C TYR A 444 7.44 -16.01 24.43
N PRO A 445 7.81 -17.25 24.05
CA PRO A 445 8.22 -18.24 25.02
C PRO A 445 9.34 -17.66 25.89
N ASP A 446 9.36 -18.00 27.18
CA ASP A 446 10.43 -17.59 28.07
C ASP A 446 11.82 -18.04 27.57
N ALA A 447 12.88 -17.39 28.06
CA ALA A 447 14.23 -17.64 27.60
C ALA A 447 14.66 -19.12 27.66
N ALA A 448 14.33 -19.84 28.74
CA ALA A 448 14.71 -21.24 28.91
C ALA A 448 13.98 -22.15 27.92
N VAL A 449 12.68 -21.90 27.70
CA VAL A 449 11.88 -22.63 26.71
C VAL A 449 12.39 -22.37 25.29
N ARG A 450 12.76 -21.14 24.96
CA ARG A 450 13.35 -20.83 23.64
C ARG A 450 14.65 -21.58 23.41
N GLU A 451 15.54 -21.58 24.39
CA GLU A 451 16.82 -22.30 24.31
C GLU A 451 16.59 -23.81 24.12
N ALA A 452 15.70 -24.41 24.91
CA ALA A 452 15.35 -25.82 24.79
C ALA A 452 14.74 -26.19 23.42
N LEU A 453 14.06 -25.25 22.77
CA LEU A 453 13.50 -25.42 21.42
C LEU A 453 14.46 -25.06 20.30
N GLY A 454 15.65 -24.54 20.61
CA GLY A 454 16.58 -24.03 19.60
C GLY A 454 15.99 -22.87 18.78
N LEU A 455 15.09 -22.08 19.38
CA LEU A 455 14.63 -20.82 18.83
C LEU A 455 15.73 -19.75 19.02
N LYS A 456 15.86 -18.85 18.04
CA LYS A 456 16.71 -17.67 18.22
C LYS A 456 16.18 -16.78 19.34
N ALA A 457 17.09 -16.00 19.93
CA ALA A 457 16.70 -14.87 20.76
C ALA A 457 15.86 -13.88 19.92
N PRO A 458 14.90 -13.15 20.52
CA PRO A 458 14.10 -12.17 19.81
C PRO A 458 15.01 -11.15 19.13
N VAL A 459 14.79 -10.94 17.84
CA VAL A 459 15.46 -9.87 17.11
C VAL A 459 15.08 -8.53 17.73
N LYS A 460 16.03 -7.58 17.79
CA LYS A 460 15.73 -6.19 18.14
C LYS A 460 14.64 -5.70 17.20
N LEU A 461 13.55 -5.17 17.75
CA LEU A 461 12.50 -4.59 16.94
C LEU A 461 13.03 -3.31 16.29
N LEU A 462 13.07 -3.27 14.97
CA LEU A 462 13.30 -2.04 14.21
C LEU A 462 12.18 -1.07 14.55
N THR A 463 12.53 0.10 15.09
CA THR A 463 11.51 1.08 15.47
C THR A 463 11.08 1.90 14.28
N ARG A 464 9.90 2.49 14.41
CA ARG A 464 9.33 3.41 13.43
C ARG A 464 10.25 4.61 13.17
N GLU A 465 10.92 5.10 14.20
CA GLU A 465 11.83 6.25 14.16
C GLU A 465 13.17 5.94 13.50
N GLU A 466 13.58 4.66 13.49
CA GLU A 466 14.81 4.17 12.82
C GLU A 466 14.66 4.04 11.28
N THR A 467 13.48 4.33 10.73
CA THR A 467 13.20 4.24 9.28
C THR A 467 12.75 5.56 8.68
N GLY A 468 12.82 5.67 7.35
CA GLY A 468 12.50 6.88 6.62
C GLY A 468 13.35 8.06 7.06
N VAL A 469 12.77 9.26 7.03
CA VAL A 469 13.46 10.50 7.42
C VAL A 469 12.97 11.00 8.78
N ALA A 470 13.87 11.64 9.54
CA ALA A 470 13.56 12.25 10.83
C ALA A 470 12.89 13.64 10.70
N TRP A 471 13.09 14.31 9.57
CA TRP A 471 12.62 15.68 9.34
C TRP A 471 11.21 15.78 8.76
N TYR A 472 10.57 14.64 8.46
CA TYR A 472 9.19 14.57 7.94
C TYR A 472 8.30 13.77 8.89
N PRO A 473 7.07 14.23 9.18
CA PRO A 473 6.15 13.51 10.06
C PRO A 473 5.69 12.21 9.42
N LYS A 474 5.64 11.14 10.23
CA LYS A 474 5.14 9.81 9.84
C LYS A 474 3.71 9.61 10.30
N GLY A 475 2.96 8.78 9.58
CA GLY A 475 1.66 8.23 10.01
C GLY A 475 0.48 8.77 9.22
N ASP A 476 -0.70 8.25 9.54
CA ASP A 476 -1.94 8.70 8.94
C ASP A 476 -2.29 10.11 9.44
N GLN A 477 -2.67 10.99 8.51
CA GLN A 477 -3.10 12.35 8.79
C GLN A 477 -4.63 12.50 8.74
N THR A 478 -5.38 11.38 8.70
CA THR A 478 -6.84 11.41 8.82
C THR A 478 -7.27 12.12 10.11
N VAL A 479 -8.18 13.08 9.96
CA VAL A 479 -8.77 13.81 11.09
C VAL A 479 -10.06 13.13 11.47
N ALA A 480 -10.18 12.72 12.73
CA ALA A 480 -11.39 12.09 13.24
C ALA A 480 -12.58 13.07 13.25
N PHE A 481 -13.80 12.54 13.13
CA PHE A 481 -14.99 13.32 13.41
C PHE A 481 -14.98 13.85 14.85
N ASP A 482 -15.63 14.98 15.07
CA ASP A 482 -15.86 15.58 16.40
C ASP A 482 -14.59 15.98 17.17
N SER A 483 -13.41 16.01 16.54
CA SER A 483 -12.14 16.36 17.19
C SER A 483 -11.87 17.87 17.24
N GLY A 484 -12.65 18.67 16.52
CA GLY A 484 -12.50 20.11 16.39
C GLY A 484 -13.37 20.91 17.36
N ARG A 485 -13.64 22.16 16.99
CA ARG A 485 -14.41 23.14 17.76
C ARG A 485 -15.89 23.06 17.39
N ILE A 486 -16.75 23.53 18.29
CA ILE A 486 -18.19 23.65 18.03
C ILE A 486 -18.51 25.05 17.47
N LEU A 487 -19.12 25.10 16.30
CA LEU A 487 -19.63 26.29 15.63
C LEU A 487 -21.16 26.30 15.72
N LYS A 488 -21.71 27.15 16.59
CA LYS A 488 -23.17 27.27 16.75
C LYS A 488 -23.78 28.11 15.64
N VAL A 489 -24.80 27.57 14.98
CA VAL A 489 -25.48 28.20 13.84
C VAL A 489 -26.95 28.42 14.18
N ARG A 490 -27.49 29.57 13.77
CA ARG A 490 -28.91 29.91 13.90
C ARG A 490 -29.65 29.59 12.59
N PRO A 491 -30.97 29.34 12.64
CA PRO A 491 -31.79 29.13 11.44
C PRO A 491 -31.68 30.30 10.46
N GLY A 492 -31.82 30.00 9.17
CA GLY A 492 -31.76 31.01 8.11
C GLY A 492 -31.30 30.45 6.77
N ARG A 493 -31.28 31.33 5.77
CA ARG A 493 -30.81 30.99 4.41
C ARG A 493 -29.28 30.88 4.39
N ASP A 494 -28.77 29.83 3.74
CA ASP A 494 -27.33 29.60 3.45
C ASP A 494 -26.41 29.62 4.69
N GLN A 495 -26.97 29.39 5.88
CA GLN A 495 -26.20 29.42 7.11
C GLN A 495 -25.24 28.22 7.24
N LEU A 496 -25.62 27.06 6.68
CA LEU A 496 -24.82 25.84 6.76
C LEU A 496 -23.64 25.87 5.80
N SER A 497 -23.86 26.28 4.54
CA SER A 497 -22.78 26.48 3.56
C SER A 497 -21.77 27.54 4.05
N ALA A 498 -22.25 28.66 4.61
CA ALA A 498 -21.41 29.69 5.18
C ALA A 498 -20.60 29.22 6.41
N ALA A 499 -21.15 28.30 7.21
CA ALA A 499 -20.44 27.70 8.35
C ALA A 499 -19.39 26.68 7.88
N ALA A 500 -19.74 25.82 6.92
CA ALA A 500 -18.84 24.82 6.34
C ALA A 500 -17.59 25.48 5.73
N ALA A 501 -17.76 26.60 5.00
CA ALA A 501 -16.66 27.35 4.40
C ALA A 501 -15.66 27.95 5.42
N LYS A 502 -16.05 28.05 6.70
CA LYS A 502 -15.20 28.59 7.80
C LYS A 502 -14.70 27.52 8.76
N ALA A 503 -15.25 26.32 8.68
CA ALA A 503 -14.90 25.23 9.56
C ALA A 503 -13.48 24.73 9.28
N GLY A 504 -12.81 24.19 10.29
CA GLY A 504 -11.60 23.37 10.15
C GLY A 504 -11.93 21.88 10.18
N ALA A 505 -10.98 21.03 9.80
CA ALA A 505 -11.13 19.58 9.87
C ALA A 505 -11.48 19.13 11.30
N GLY A 506 -12.51 18.29 11.42
CA GLY A 506 -13.04 17.78 12.69
C GLY A 506 -14.00 18.74 13.41
N ASP A 507 -14.20 19.97 12.93
CA ASP A 507 -15.14 20.92 13.56
C ASP A 507 -16.60 20.40 13.48
N ILE A 508 -17.40 20.83 14.46
CA ILE A 508 -18.80 20.45 14.62
C ILE A 508 -19.67 21.69 14.38
N ILE A 509 -20.52 21.65 13.37
CA ILE A 509 -21.53 22.67 13.07
C ILE A 509 -22.82 22.29 13.81
N GLU A 510 -23.11 23.00 14.89
CA GLU A 510 -24.23 22.71 15.79
C GLU A 510 -25.42 23.64 15.49
N LEU A 511 -26.55 23.05 15.10
CA LEU A 511 -27.75 23.76 14.65
C LEU A 511 -28.72 23.98 15.81
N ALA A 512 -29.11 25.23 16.06
CA ALA A 512 -30.25 25.54 16.90
C ALA A 512 -31.58 25.15 16.21
N ALA A 513 -32.66 25.02 16.99
CA ALA A 513 -33.98 24.69 16.46
C ALA A 513 -34.49 25.74 15.46
N GLY A 514 -35.10 25.27 14.36
CA GLY A 514 -35.73 26.10 13.33
C GLY A 514 -35.39 25.66 11.91
N ASP A 515 -35.80 26.47 10.94
CA ASP A 515 -35.70 26.16 9.50
C ASP A 515 -34.41 26.70 8.87
N TYR A 516 -33.68 25.81 8.19
CA TYR A 516 -32.50 26.11 7.40
C TYR A 516 -32.83 25.90 5.94
N VAL A 517 -32.71 26.95 5.14
CA VAL A 517 -32.96 26.89 3.69
C VAL A 517 -31.63 27.05 2.98
N GLN A 518 -31.18 26.03 2.25
CA GLN A 518 -29.98 26.13 1.43
C GLN A 518 -30.37 26.45 -0.01
N GLY A 519 -29.92 27.60 -0.49
CA GLY A 519 -29.86 27.95 -1.90
C GLY A 519 -28.47 27.72 -2.51
N GLN A 520 -27.51 27.29 -1.70
CA GLN A 520 -26.16 26.92 -2.12
C GLN A 520 -25.81 25.51 -1.64
N VAL A 521 -25.09 24.78 -2.49
CA VAL A 521 -24.49 23.49 -2.14
C VAL A 521 -23.53 23.68 -0.97
N ILE A 522 -23.59 22.77 0.01
CA ILE A 522 -22.65 22.71 1.12
C ILE A 522 -21.47 21.85 0.67
N GLU A 523 -20.38 22.52 0.29
CA GLU A 523 -19.12 21.86 -0.06
C GLU A 523 -18.40 21.36 1.21
N VAL A 524 -18.05 20.08 1.25
CA VAL A 524 -17.37 19.41 2.37
C VAL A 524 -16.02 18.88 1.87
N GLY A 525 -14.96 19.67 2.06
CA GLY A 525 -13.59 19.35 1.62
C GLY A 525 -12.71 18.67 2.68
N GLN A 526 -13.23 18.49 3.89
CA GLN A 526 -12.55 17.95 5.07
C GLN A 526 -13.57 17.27 5.99
N PRO A 527 -13.16 16.49 7.00
CA PRO A 527 -14.08 15.86 7.94
C PRO A 527 -14.89 16.91 8.72
N LEU A 528 -16.22 16.86 8.64
CA LEU A 528 -17.13 17.77 9.33
C LEU A 528 -18.34 17.02 9.90
N THR A 529 -18.79 17.49 11.08
CA THR A 529 -20.04 17.04 11.70
C THR A 529 -21.08 18.14 11.64
N PHE A 530 -22.30 17.84 11.18
CA PHE A 530 -23.47 18.70 11.36
C PHE A 530 -24.42 18.02 12.34
N ARG A 531 -24.71 18.68 13.46
CA ARG A 531 -25.57 18.09 14.50
C ARG A 531 -26.65 19.05 15.00
N ALA A 532 -27.76 18.49 15.45
CA ALA A 532 -28.73 19.24 16.24
C ALA A 532 -28.16 19.60 17.62
N GLY A 533 -28.44 20.81 18.08
CA GLY A 533 -28.27 21.16 19.49
C GLY A 533 -29.19 20.35 20.39
N THR A 534 -28.87 20.25 21.68
CA THR A 534 -29.68 19.50 22.64
C THR A 534 -31.15 19.95 22.64
N GLY A 535 -32.07 19.02 22.36
CA GLY A 535 -33.52 19.28 22.29
C GLY A 535 -33.95 20.10 21.07
N ALA A 536 -33.05 20.37 20.12
CA ALA A 536 -33.38 21.02 18.86
C ALA A 536 -33.84 19.99 17.83
N GLU A 537 -34.80 20.38 17.00
CA GLU A 537 -35.26 19.61 15.84
C GLU A 537 -35.11 20.48 14.57
N PRO A 538 -33.87 20.72 14.09
CA PRO A 538 -33.64 21.57 12.92
C PRO A 538 -34.14 20.89 11.64
N LEU A 539 -34.88 21.64 10.82
CA LEU A 539 -35.31 21.21 9.50
C LEU A 539 -34.45 21.89 8.43
N VAL A 540 -33.79 21.08 7.59
CA VAL A 540 -32.99 21.55 6.47
C VAL A 540 -33.71 21.27 5.15
N THR A 541 -33.90 22.31 4.34
CA THR A 541 -34.51 22.22 3.00
C THR A 541 -33.59 22.86 1.96
N PHE A 542 -33.67 22.43 0.71
CA PHE A 542 -32.84 22.95 -0.39
C PHE A 542 -33.59 22.97 -1.71
N ASP A 543 -33.18 23.86 -2.62
CA ASP A 543 -33.88 24.16 -3.88
C ASP A 543 -33.08 23.79 -5.16
N HIS A 544 -32.07 22.94 -5.01
CA HIS A 544 -31.16 22.48 -6.07
C HIS A 544 -30.97 20.95 -6.04
N MET A 545 -30.19 20.39 -6.98
CA MET A 545 -30.04 18.94 -7.16
C MET A 545 -29.24 18.22 -6.05
N THR A 546 -28.44 18.95 -5.26
CA THR A 546 -27.50 18.38 -4.29
C THR A 546 -27.33 19.23 -3.05
N LEU A 547 -27.65 18.73 -1.84
CA LEU A 547 -27.48 19.50 -0.60
C LEU A 547 -26.02 19.55 -0.15
N PHE A 548 -25.39 18.40 0.04
CA PHE A 548 -23.99 18.27 0.40
C PHE A 548 -23.18 17.70 -0.76
N ASN A 549 -22.01 18.28 -1.04
CA ASN A 549 -21.06 17.74 -1.99
C ASN A 549 -19.72 17.47 -1.30
N LEU A 550 -19.30 16.20 -1.27
CA LEU A 550 -18.02 15.78 -0.73
C LEU A 550 -16.99 15.74 -1.86
N VAL A 551 -15.85 16.39 -1.62
CA VAL A 551 -14.73 16.48 -2.57
C VAL A 551 -13.41 16.43 -1.80
N GLY A 552 -12.32 15.99 -2.44
CA GLY A 552 -11.02 15.91 -1.77
C GLY A 552 -11.12 15.13 -0.46
N GLN A 553 -10.51 15.59 0.63
CA GLN A 553 -10.52 14.90 1.92
C GLN A 553 -11.85 15.00 2.71
N GLY A 554 -12.97 15.29 2.03
CA GLY A 554 -14.29 15.41 2.63
C GLY A 554 -14.76 14.13 3.32
N ALA A 555 -15.24 14.27 4.56
CA ALA A 555 -15.99 13.23 5.27
C ALA A 555 -17.14 13.90 6.02
N LEU A 556 -18.31 13.25 6.09
CA LEU A 556 -19.54 13.88 6.56
C LEU A 556 -20.23 13.05 7.64
N LYS A 557 -20.43 13.65 8.81
CA LYS A 557 -21.31 13.13 9.84
C LYS A 557 -22.54 14.00 10.00
N LEU A 558 -23.73 13.42 9.93
CA LEU A 558 -25.00 14.06 10.21
C LEU A 558 -25.62 13.45 11.46
N GLN A 559 -26.04 14.28 12.41
CA GLN A 559 -26.55 13.81 13.69
C GLN A 559 -27.82 14.55 14.15
N GLY A 560 -28.94 13.85 14.30
CA GLY A 560 -30.17 14.43 14.86
C GLY A 560 -30.88 15.43 13.94
N LEU A 561 -30.59 15.42 12.64
CA LEU A 561 -31.13 16.40 11.69
C LEU A 561 -32.35 15.88 10.95
N ARG A 562 -33.25 16.78 10.55
CA ARG A 562 -34.34 16.48 9.61
C ARG A 562 -34.04 17.14 8.27
N LEU A 563 -33.84 16.34 7.22
CA LEU A 563 -33.55 16.80 5.87
C LEU A 563 -34.77 16.55 4.97
N SER A 564 -35.16 17.55 4.18
CA SER A 564 -36.28 17.41 3.24
C SER A 564 -35.94 17.94 1.85
N GLY A 565 -36.19 17.10 0.85
CA GLY A 565 -36.09 17.45 -0.57
C GLY A 565 -37.36 18.08 -1.15
N ALA A 566 -38.35 18.44 -0.32
CA ALA A 566 -39.65 18.94 -0.80
C ALA A 566 -39.58 20.22 -1.65
N LYS A 567 -38.46 20.95 -1.60
CA LYS A 567 -38.19 22.16 -2.39
C LYS A 567 -37.18 21.93 -3.52
N ALA A 568 -36.59 20.74 -3.61
CA ALA A 568 -35.58 20.44 -4.62
C ALA A 568 -36.21 20.42 -6.01
N GLN A 569 -35.39 20.73 -7.02
CA GLN A 569 -35.82 20.71 -8.42
C GLN A 569 -36.13 19.27 -8.85
N ASP A 570 -37.16 19.08 -9.67
CA ASP A 570 -37.41 17.77 -10.29
C ASP A 570 -36.40 17.54 -11.43
N ALA A 571 -35.34 16.79 -11.13
CA ALA A 571 -34.26 16.49 -12.06
C ALA A 571 -33.73 15.08 -11.84
N ILE A 572 -33.32 14.43 -12.93
CA ILE A 572 -32.68 13.12 -12.89
C ILE A 572 -31.32 13.24 -12.21
N GLY A 573 -31.01 12.30 -11.32
CA GLY A 573 -29.71 12.21 -10.65
C GLY A 573 -29.60 13.12 -9.43
N ASN A 574 -30.70 13.62 -8.87
CA ASN A 574 -30.69 14.32 -7.59
C ASN A 574 -30.11 13.44 -6.46
N ALA A 575 -29.40 14.08 -5.53
CA ALA A 575 -28.84 13.41 -4.35
C ALA A 575 -28.88 14.35 -3.14
N VAL A 576 -29.13 13.87 -1.92
CA VAL A 576 -28.95 14.72 -0.73
C VAL A 576 -27.45 14.94 -0.48
N ILE A 577 -26.68 13.87 -0.56
CA ILE A 577 -25.24 13.84 -0.42
C ILE A 577 -24.67 13.28 -1.72
N ARG A 578 -23.89 14.08 -2.43
CA ARG A 578 -23.10 13.65 -3.57
C ARG A 578 -21.64 13.53 -3.15
N VAL A 579 -20.97 12.50 -3.64
CA VAL A 579 -19.51 12.42 -3.57
C VAL A 579 -18.99 12.47 -5.00
N SER A 580 -18.23 13.52 -5.31
CA SER A 580 -17.64 13.72 -6.62
C SER A 580 -16.14 13.41 -6.59
N PRO A 581 -15.58 12.87 -7.68
CA PRO A 581 -14.15 12.65 -7.78
C PRO A 581 -13.41 13.99 -7.67
N GLY A 582 -12.39 14.04 -6.81
CA GLY A 582 -11.59 15.23 -6.54
C GLY A 582 -10.10 15.02 -6.73
N TYR A 583 -9.35 16.12 -6.82
CA TYR A 583 -7.89 16.11 -6.78
C TYR A 583 -7.39 16.88 -5.55
N PRO A 584 -6.48 16.30 -4.73
CA PRO A 584 -6.02 14.91 -4.80
C PRO A 584 -7.17 13.90 -4.56
N PRO A 585 -7.07 12.67 -5.09
CA PRO A 585 -8.01 11.62 -4.73
C PRO A 585 -7.96 11.36 -3.22
N SER A 586 -9.02 10.78 -2.70
CA SER A 586 -9.21 10.47 -1.28
C SER A 586 -10.15 9.27 -1.12
N ASN A 587 -10.10 8.64 0.05
CA ASN A 587 -11.22 7.88 0.57
C ASN A 587 -12.09 8.84 1.40
N TYR A 588 -13.38 8.55 1.53
CA TYR A 588 -14.31 9.34 2.34
C TYR A 588 -15.03 8.47 3.37
N ALA A 589 -15.69 9.12 4.32
CA ALA A 589 -16.59 8.46 5.27
C ALA A 589 -17.90 9.23 5.40
N VAL A 590 -19.02 8.51 5.55
CA VAL A 590 -20.33 9.09 5.82
C VAL A 590 -20.99 8.42 7.02
N GLU A 591 -21.41 9.20 8.01
CA GLU A 591 -22.15 8.73 9.18
C GLU A 591 -23.49 9.46 9.29
N LEU A 592 -24.60 8.71 9.26
CA LEU A 592 -25.96 9.20 9.46
C LEU A 592 -26.50 8.66 10.78
N VAL A 593 -26.55 9.51 11.80
CA VAL A 593 -26.93 9.12 13.16
C VAL A 593 -28.19 9.87 13.55
N ASP A 594 -29.24 9.16 13.98
CA ASP A 594 -30.52 9.75 14.40
C ASP A 594 -31.07 10.77 13.38
N THR A 595 -30.84 10.54 12.10
CA THR A 595 -31.13 11.49 11.02
C THR A 595 -32.41 11.08 10.29
N GLU A 596 -33.28 12.05 10.02
CA GLU A 596 -34.48 11.85 9.20
C GLU A 596 -34.26 12.45 7.82
N VAL A 597 -34.50 11.69 6.76
CA VAL A 597 -34.49 12.18 5.38
C VAL A 597 -35.81 11.85 4.72
N SER A 598 -36.46 12.85 4.14
CA SER A 598 -37.77 12.65 3.52
C SER A 598 -38.10 13.53 2.32
N HIS A 599 -39.18 13.17 1.63
CA HIS A 599 -39.75 13.94 0.51
C HIS A 599 -38.77 14.13 -0.64
N LEU A 600 -38.07 13.06 -1.04
CA LEU A 600 -37.17 13.06 -2.19
C LEU A 600 -37.95 12.59 -3.42
N GLY A 601 -38.64 13.52 -4.08
CA GLY A 601 -39.51 13.26 -5.25
C GLY A 601 -38.74 13.04 -6.57
N GLY A 602 -39.43 13.14 -7.71
CA GLY A 602 -38.81 13.06 -9.04
C GLY A 602 -38.36 11.66 -9.46
N GLN A 603 -37.38 11.58 -10.35
CA GLN A 603 -36.82 10.32 -10.85
C GLN A 603 -35.47 9.98 -10.17
N ALA A 604 -35.45 8.87 -9.43
CA ALA A 604 -34.25 8.28 -8.84
C ALA A 604 -33.44 9.22 -7.91
N PHE A 605 -34.13 9.99 -7.06
CA PHE A 605 -33.49 10.88 -6.09
C PHE A 605 -32.85 10.06 -4.96
N ALA A 606 -31.52 10.08 -4.87
CA ALA A 606 -30.75 9.34 -3.88
C ALA A 606 -30.55 10.10 -2.55
N VAL A 607 -30.28 9.40 -1.45
CA VAL A 607 -29.78 10.05 -0.22
C VAL A 607 -28.27 10.25 -0.32
N LEU A 608 -27.51 9.19 -0.55
CA LEU A 608 -26.08 9.24 -0.84
C LEU A 608 -25.84 8.68 -2.24
N MET A 609 -25.10 9.43 -3.06
CA MET A 609 -24.65 8.99 -4.38
C MET A 609 -23.12 9.12 -4.47
N GLY A 610 -22.44 7.97 -4.53
CA GLY A 610 -21.01 7.89 -4.83
C GLY A 610 -20.78 7.81 -6.34
N GLU A 611 -20.15 8.82 -6.92
CA GLU A 611 -19.82 8.82 -8.34
C GLU A 611 -18.66 7.86 -8.64
N LYS A 612 -18.46 7.55 -9.92
CA LYS A 612 -17.31 6.77 -10.39
C LYS A 612 -15.99 7.39 -9.90
N SER A 613 -15.02 6.54 -9.59
CA SER A 613 -13.71 6.84 -9.04
C SER A 613 -13.73 7.40 -7.60
N THR A 614 -14.84 7.23 -6.88
CA THR A 614 -14.94 7.53 -5.43
C THR A 614 -14.94 6.23 -4.62
N PHE A 615 -14.49 6.30 -3.36
CA PHE A 615 -14.40 5.12 -2.49
C PHE A 615 -14.63 5.50 -1.02
N ALA A 616 -15.62 4.86 -0.39
CA ALA A 616 -15.87 5.04 1.04
C ALA A 616 -15.03 4.05 1.86
N ASP A 617 -14.32 4.54 2.87
CA ASP A 617 -13.79 3.68 3.94
C ASP A 617 -14.95 3.05 4.72
N HIS A 618 -15.96 3.87 5.05
CA HIS A 618 -17.20 3.40 5.66
C HIS A 618 -18.39 4.30 5.37
N VAL A 619 -19.56 3.66 5.32
CA VAL A 619 -20.86 4.32 5.41
C VAL A 619 -21.63 3.71 6.57
N THR A 620 -22.04 4.53 7.54
CA THR A 620 -22.80 4.09 8.71
C THR A 620 -24.16 4.79 8.77
N ILE A 621 -25.22 4.02 9.00
CA ILE A 621 -26.56 4.51 9.29
C ILE A 621 -27.00 3.92 10.65
N SER A 622 -27.31 4.77 11.62
CA SER A 622 -27.75 4.35 12.95
C SER A 622 -28.96 5.15 13.40
N GLY A 623 -29.99 4.48 13.93
CA GLY A 623 -31.15 5.14 14.55
C GLY A 623 -31.93 6.08 13.62
N SER A 624 -31.76 5.93 12.31
CA SER A 624 -32.17 6.93 11.31
C SER A 624 -33.46 6.53 10.58
N ARG A 625 -34.12 7.50 9.94
CA ARG A 625 -35.42 7.31 9.28
C ARG A 625 -35.42 7.88 7.87
N PHE A 626 -35.82 7.07 6.91
CA PHE A 626 -35.85 7.41 5.50
C PHE A 626 -37.25 7.14 4.95
N ALA A 627 -37.92 8.17 4.43
CA ALA A 627 -39.31 8.05 3.99
C ALA A 627 -39.63 8.89 2.75
N ASP A 628 -40.49 8.36 1.87
CA ASP A 628 -40.95 9.08 0.67
C ASP A 628 -39.80 9.48 -0.25
N ILE A 629 -39.06 8.47 -0.73
CA ILE A 629 -37.85 8.65 -1.55
C ILE A 629 -38.03 7.93 -2.87
N SER A 630 -37.83 8.61 -4.00
CA SER A 630 -38.03 8.05 -5.34
C SER A 630 -36.89 7.13 -5.80
N GLY A 631 -35.67 7.35 -5.30
CA GLY A 631 -34.46 6.59 -5.64
C GLY A 631 -33.93 5.69 -4.53
N ALA A 632 -32.63 5.42 -4.57
CA ALA A 632 -31.95 4.61 -3.57
C ALA A 632 -31.60 5.42 -2.31
N VAL A 633 -31.47 4.77 -1.14
CA VAL A 633 -30.86 5.48 0.00
C VAL A 633 -29.35 5.59 -0.22
N LEU A 634 -28.67 4.48 -0.46
CA LEU A 634 -27.24 4.44 -0.76
C LEU A 634 -27.03 3.93 -2.18
N ASP A 635 -26.65 4.82 -3.10
CA ASP A 635 -26.19 4.48 -4.45
C ASP A 635 -24.66 4.53 -4.50
N LEU A 636 -24.05 3.35 -4.38
CA LEU A 636 -22.60 3.13 -4.34
C LEU A 636 -22.14 2.21 -5.49
N ALA A 637 -22.96 2.10 -6.54
CA ALA A 637 -22.72 1.27 -7.71
C ALA A 637 -22.09 2.05 -8.88
N GLY A 638 -21.46 3.20 -8.62
CA GLY A 638 -20.79 4.02 -9.64
C GLY A 638 -19.68 3.29 -10.42
N GLU A 639 -19.11 2.24 -9.83
CA GLU A 639 -18.13 1.34 -10.46
C GLU A 639 -18.83 0.21 -11.23
N THR A 640 -19.15 0.48 -12.49
CA THR A 640 -19.89 -0.46 -13.36
C THR A 640 -18.98 -1.36 -14.24
N GLY A 641 -17.66 -1.22 -14.11
CA GLY A 641 -16.69 -2.03 -14.86
C GLY A 641 -16.46 -3.42 -14.27
N GLY A 642 -15.90 -4.33 -15.07
CA GLY A 642 -15.52 -5.69 -14.63
C GLY A 642 -14.13 -5.81 -14.02
N SER A 643 -13.52 -4.70 -13.56
CA SER A 643 -12.13 -4.65 -13.10
C SER A 643 -11.94 -4.88 -11.60
N GLY A 644 -13.00 -5.26 -10.88
CA GLY A 644 -12.96 -5.45 -9.42
C GLY A 644 -12.99 -4.17 -8.59
N LEU A 645 -13.21 -3.00 -9.21
CA LEU A 645 -13.45 -1.74 -8.49
C LEU A 645 -14.84 -1.76 -7.84
N TYR A 646 -14.98 -1.14 -6.67
CA TYR A 646 -16.25 -0.99 -5.94
C TYR A 646 -16.27 0.30 -5.12
N GLY A 647 -17.46 0.77 -4.72
CA GLY A 647 -17.65 2.11 -4.14
C GLY A 647 -17.48 2.25 -2.62
N ALA A 648 -17.46 1.16 -1.85
CA ALA A 648 -17.32 1.22 -0.38
C ALA A 648 -16.73 -0.06 0.24
N GLU A 649 -15.82 0.10 1.20
CA GLU A 649 -15.26 -1.01 1.97
C GLU A 649 -16.27 -1.58 2.96
N THR A 650 -16.92 -0.72 3.74
CA THR A 650 -17.89 -1.14 4.75
C THR A 650 -19.18 -0.33 4.69
N VAL A 651 -20.31 -1.02 4.83
CA VAL A 651 -21.63 -0.41 5.01
C VAL A 651 -22.31 -1.05 6.23
N ASP A 652 -22.58 -0.25 7.25
CA ASP A 652 -23.20 -0.66 8.51
C ASP A 652 -24.52 0.06 8.72
N ILE A 653 -25.62 -0.69 8.81
CA ILE A 653 -26.97 -0.15 9.06
C ILE A 653 -27.52 -0.76 10.34
N THR A 654 -27.94 0.05 11.30
CA THR A 654 -28.47 -0.42 12.59
C THR A 654 -29.68 0.39 13.06
N GLY A 655 -30.71 -0.29 13.60
CA GLY A 655 -31.80 0.38 14.31
C GLY A 655 -32.58 1.40 13.46
N SER A 656 -32.64 1.22 12.14
CA SER A 656 -33.12 2.25 11.21
C SER A 656 -34.42 1.85 10.52
N LEU A 657 -35.20 2.86 10.08
CA LEU A 657 -36.48 2.66 9.40
C LEU A 657 -36.43 3.18 7.97
N PHE A 658 -36.82 2.33 7.03
CA PHE A 658 -36.95 2.62 5.61
C PHE A 658 -38.40 2.42 5.18
N ALA A 659 -39.06 3.47 4.69
CA ALA A 659 -40.48 3.43 4.35
C ALA A 659 -40.79 4.11 3.00
N ARG A 660 -41.58 3.46 2.14
CA ARG A 660 -42.05 4.05 0.87
C ARG A 660 -40.89 4.53 -0.01
N LEU A 661 -40.03 3.59 -0.40
CA LEU A 661 -38.89 3.83 -1.27
C LEU A 661 -39.17 3.31 -2.68
N GLY A 662 -38.96 4.15 -3.70
CA GLY A 662 -39.04 3.76 -5.11
C GLY A 662 -37.84 2.93 -5.58
N GLY A 663 -36.68 3.10 -4.95
CA GLY A 663 -35.46 2.32 -5.19
C GLY A 663 -35.01 1.50 -3.96
N PRO A 664 -33.88 0.79 -4.07
CA PRO A 664 -33.33 -0.03 -2.99
C PRO A 664 -32.76 0.83 -1.86
N VAL A 665 -32.62 0.25 -0.67
CA VAL A 665 -31.87 0.88 0.43
C VAL A 665 -30.38 0.96 0.09
N LEU A 666 -29.82 -0.07 -0.53
CA LEU A 666 -28.40 -0.11 -0.92
C LEU A 666 -28.25 -0.70 -2.32
N ASP A 667 -27.53 0.00 -3.18
CA ASP A 667 -27.00 -0.50 -4.44
C ASP A 667 -25.47 -0.45 -4.40
N LEU A 668 -24.83 -1.61 -4.47
CA LEU A 668 -23.38 -1.75 -4.35
C LEU A 668 -22.88 -2.86 -5.26
N GLN A 669 -21.88 -2.54 -6.07
CA GLN A 669 -21.35 -3.44 -7.09
C GLN A 669 -19.83 -3.56 -6.99
N ARG A 670 -19.36 -4.81 -7.15
CA ARG A 670 -17.97 -5.19 -7.40
C ARG A 670 -17.94 -6.23 -8.52
N GLY A 671 -17.82 -5.75 -9.76
CA GLY A 671 -17.83 -6.62 -10.95
C GLY A 671 -16.51 -7.36 -11.18
N GLY A 672 -16.58 -8.49 -11.89
CA GLY A 672 -15.41 -9.25 -12.35
C GLY A 672 -15.00 -10.40 -11.43
N THR A 673 -13.81 -10.95 -11.68
CA THR A 673 -13.30 -12.16 -11.02
C THR A 673 -12.11 -11.92 -10.11
N ASP A 674 -11.94 -10.67 -9.66
CA ASP A 674 -10.83 -10.30 -8.78
C ASP A 674 -10.99 -10.87 -7.36
N GLU A 675 -9.89 -11.36 -6.78
CA GLU A 675 -9.80 -11.91 -5.42
C GLU A 675 -8.75 -11.16 -4.58
N SER A 676 -8.46 -9.90 -4.97
CA SER A 676 -7.35 -9.10 -4.42
C SER A 676 -7.79 -8.07 -3.37
N THR A 677 -9.07 -8.06 -3.00
CA THR A 677 -9.67 -7.08 -2.09
C THR A 677 -10.30 -7.76 -0.88
N PHE A 678 -10.57 -6.98 0.18
CA PHE A 678 -11.21 -7.51 1.40
C PHE A 678 -12.74 -7.32 1.36
N GLY A 679 -13.19 -6.17 0.88
CA GLY A 679 -14.59 -5.80 0.78
C GLY A 679 -15.25 -6.03 -0.59
N PRO A 680 -16.51 -5.59 -0.73
CA PRO A 680 -17.29 -4.92 0.31
C PRO A 680 -17.77 -5.82 1.45
N SER A 681 -17.98 -5.21 2.62
CA SER A 681 -18.66 -5.81 3.78
C SER A 681 -19.93 -5.03 4.13
N VAL A 682 -21.08 -5.71 4.12
CA VAL A 682 -22.39 -5.12 4.43
C VAL A 682 -22.98 -5.80 5.66
N ARG A 683 -23.34 -5.01 6.68
CA ARG A 683 -24.01 -5.51 7.88
C ARG A 683 -25.25 -4.67 8.15
N VAL A 684 -26.39 -5.35 8.34
CA VAL A 684 -27.68 -4.72 8.57
C VAL A 684 -28.36 -5.38 9.76
N LYS A 685 -28.68 -4.58 10.77
CA LYS A 685 -29.18 -5.09 12.05
C LYS A 685 -30.37 -4.28 12.58
N ASP A 686 -31.31 -4.96 13.24
CA ASP A 686 -32.39 -4.34 14.03
C ASP A 686 -33.17 -3.26 13.25
N SER A 687 -33.29 -3.41 11.92
CA SER A 687 -33.84 -2.39 11.02
C SER A 687 -35.13 -2.85 10.36
N ALA A 688 -35.97 -1.91 9.94
CA ALA A 688 -37.29 -2.18 9.39
C ALA A 688 -37.48 -1.57 7.99
N PHE A 689 -38.05 -2.36 7.08
CA PHE A 689 -38.23 -2.06 5.67
C PHE A 689 -39.72 -2.20 5.34
N HIS A 690 -40.39 -1.10 5.00
CA HIS A 690 -41.81 -1.07 4.65
C HIS A 690 -42.03 -0.45 3.27
N ASP A 691 -42.61 -1.19 2.33
CA ASP A 691 -42.86 -0.69 0.97
C ASP A 691 -41.57 -0.18 0.30
N VAL A 692 -40.56 -1.05 0.25
CA VAL A 692 -39.23 -0.73 -0.30
C VAL A 692 -39.06 -1.39 -1.67
N ALA A 693 -38.65 -0.59 -2.66
CA ALA A 693 -38.29 -1.01 -4.00
C ALA A 693 -39.33 -1.93 -4.68
N PRO A 694 -40.59 -1.51 -4.89
CA PRO A 694 -41.63 -2.38 -5.46
C PRO A 694 -41.18 -3.05 -6.77
N GLY A 695 -41.22 -4.39 -6.80
CA GLY A 695 -40.80 -5.20 -7.95
C GLY A 695 -39.29 -5.37 -8.12
N GLN A 696 -38.47 -4.89 -7.18
CA GLN A 696 -37.02 -4.99 -7.18
C GLN A 696 -36.51 -5.47 -5.81
N PRO A 697 -35.27 -6.01 -5.70
CA PRO A 697 -34.66 -6.30 -4.41
C PRO A 697 -34.58 -5.07 -3.50
N SER A 698 -34.78 -5.26 -2.19
CA SER A 698 -34.63 -4.15 -1.21
C SER A 698 -33.19 -3.66 -1.11
N MET A 699 -32.23 -4.51 -1.43
CA MET A 699 -30.81 -4.19 -1.60
C MET A 699 -30.25 -4.98 -2.79
N ARG A 700 -29.40 -4.34 -3.59
CA ARG A 700 -28.67 -4.94 -4.71
C ARG A 700 -27.19 -5.02 -4.33
N LEU A 701 -26.72 -6.25 -4.08
CA LEU A 701 -25.38 -6.52 -3.54
C LEU A 701 -24.62 -7.41 -4.52
N ASP A 702 -23.90 -6.82 -5.45
CA ASP A 702 -23.20 -7.53 -6.52
C ASP A 702 -21.70 -7.66 -6.18
N GLY A 703 -21.19 -8.89 -6.06
CA GLY A 703 -19.78 -9.15 -5.75
C GLY A 703 -19.33 -8.87 -4.29
N VAL A 704 -20.27 -8.58 -3.39
CA VAL A 704 -20.03 -8.31 -1.96
C VAL A 704 -19.44 -9.55 -1.26
N GLN A 705 -18.41 -9.35 -0.43
CA GLN A 705 -17.64 -10.44 0.19
C GLN A 705 -18.16 -10.84 1.57
N VAL A 706 -18.83 -9.92 2.28
CA VAL A 706 -19.47 -10.20 3.57
C VAL A 706 -20.86 -9.60 3.60
N VAL A 707 -21.88 -10.41 3.92
CA VAL A 707 -23.26 -9.94 4.13
C VAL A 707 -23.81 -10.54 5.41
N LYS A 708 -24.15 -9.69 6.38
CA LYS A 708 -24.77 -10.09 7.65
C LYS A 708 -26.11 -9.37 7.82
N LEU A 709 -27.20 -10.13 7.84
CA LEU A 709 -28.55 -9.59 8.07
C LEU A 709 -29.11 -10.15 9.39
N ASP A 710 -29.22 -9.34 10.42
CA ASP A 710 -29.64 -9.78 11.75
C ASP A 710 -30.87 -9.02 12.28
N SER A 711 -31.93 -9.77 12.65
CA SER A 711 -33.09 -9.25 13.40
C SER A 711 -33.84 -8.10 12.70
N ASN A 712 -33.91 -8.14 11.37
CA ASN A 712 -34.59 -7.13 10.56
C ASN A 712 -36.04 -7.49 10.24
N LEU A 713 -36.87 -6.49 9.97
CA LEU A 713 -38.27 -6.64 9.55
C LEU A 713 -38.45 -6.23 8.08
N PHE A 714 -38.83 -7.15 7.21
CA PHE A 714 -39.17 -6.90 5.80
C PHE A 714 -40.67 -7.03 5.56
N GLU A 715 -41.36 -5.90 5.36
CA GLU A 715 -42.78 -5.82 5.06
C GLU A 715 -43.03 -5.18 3.70
N ARG A 716 -43.64 -5.93 2.77
CA ARG A 716 -43.84 -5.45 1.38
C ARG A 716 -42.54 -4.94 0.75
N ALA A 717 -41.45 -5.62 1.08
CA ALA A 717 -40.11 -5.41 0.56
C ALA A 717 -39.58 -6.77 0.10
N ALA A 718 -38.97 -6.84 -1.08
CA ALA A 718 -38.29 -8.05 -1.53
C ALA A 718 -37.01 -8.28 -0.70
N PRO A 719 -36.48 -9.51 -0.64
CA PRO A 719 -35.19 -9.78 0.01
C PRO A 719 -34.05 -8.93 -0.56
N ALA A 720 -32.98 -8.82 0.22
CA ALA A 720 -31.68 -8.38 -0.29
C ALA A 720 -31.17 -9.41 -1.30
N ARG A 721 -30.74 -8.99 -2.49
CA ARG A 721 -30.17 -9.88 -3.49
C ARG A 721 -28.66 -9.79 -3.49
N VAL A 722 -28.00 -10.92 -3.28
CA VAL A 722 -26.55 -11.07 -3.39
C VAL A 722 -26.20 -11.84 -4.67
N THR A 723 -25.43 -11.22 -5.56
CA THR A 723 -24.87 -11.89 -6.74
C THR A 723 -23.41 -12.25 -6.47
N ILE A 724 -23.07 -13.55 -6.53
CA ILE A 724 -21.71 -14.05 -6.28
C ILE A 724 -20.99 -14.27 -7.61
N HIS A 725 -19.85 -13.60 -7.78
CA HIS A 725 -18.96 -13.76 -8.95
C HIS A 725 -17.79 -14.71 -8.71
N VAL A 726 -17.10 -14.55 -7.59
CA VAL A 726 -15.87 -15.30 -7.22
C VAL A 726 -15.70 -15.36 -5.70
N GLY A 727 -14.68 -16.09 -5.26
CA GLY A 727 -14.35 -16.23 -3.84
C GLY A 727 -15.34 -17.11 -3.08
N THR A 728 -15.23 -17.07 -1.75
CA THR A 728 -16.14 -17.76 -0.81
C THR A 728 -16.71 -16.70 0.13
N PRO A 729 -17.70 -15.90 -0.32
CA PRO A 729 -18.22 -14.80 0.49
C PRO A 729 -18.90 -15.32 1.76
N ASP A 730 -18.77 -14.57 2.84
CA ASP A 730 -19.37 -14.87 4.14
C ASP A 730 -20.78 -14.26 4.24
N LEU A 731 -21.78 -15.06 3.91
CA LEU A 731 -23.19 -14.66 3.86
C LEU A 731 -23.94 -15.34 5.02
N SER A 732 -24.62 -14.56 5.86
CA SER A 732 -25.48 -15.12 6.90
C SER A 732 -26.67 -14.23 7.24
N GLU A 733 -27.80 -14.86 7.57
CA GLU A 733 -29.00 -14.21 8.06
C GLU A 733 -29.52 -14.88 9.35
N THR A 734 -29.95 -14.09 10.33
CA THR A 734 -30.50 -14.58 11.62
C THR A 734 -31.63 -13.69 12.09
N GLY A 735 -32.70 -14.27 12.66
CA GLY A 735 -33.74 -13.50 13.36
C GLY A 735 -34.59 -12.56 12.50
N ASN A 736 -34.43 -12.53 11.18
CA ASN A 736 -35.20 -11.64 10.30
C ASN A 736 -36.65 -12.12 10.14
N THR A 737 -37.59 -11.18 10.00
CA THR A 737 -39.00 -11.42 9.66
C THR A 737 -39.24 -11.09 8.20
N GLY A 738 -39.80 -12.05 7.44
CA GLY A 738 -39.88 -11.99 5.97
C GLY A 738 -38.67 -12.67 5.31
N ALA A 739 -38.72 -12.87 3.98
CA ALA A 739 -37.55 -13.34 3.24
C ALA A 739 -36.51 -12.20 3.18
N ALA A 740 -35.36 -12.37 3.83
CA ALA A 740 -34.37 -11.31 3.96
C ALA A 740 -33.21 -11.44 2.97
N LEU A 741 -32.84 -12.66 2.54
CA LEU A 741 -31.72 -12.90 1.64
C LEU A 741 -32.08 -13.77 0.42
N GLU A 742 -31.71 -13.32 -0.77
CA GLU A 742 -31.73 -14.06 -2.04
C GLU A 742 -30.29 -14.17 -2.56
N ILE A 743 -29.84 -15.38 -2.90
CA ILE A 743 -28.48 -15.62 -3.42
C ILE A 743 -28.55 -16.07 -4.88
N VAL A 744 -27.82 -15.35 -5.74
CA VAL A 744 -27.62 -15.68 -7.16
C VAL A 744 -26.13 -16.03 -7.36
N ASP A 745 -25.83 -17.31 -7.52
CA ASP A 745 -24.45 -17.79 -7.71
C ASP A 745 -24.11 -17.90 -9.20
N GLN A 746 -23.19 -17.06 -9.68
CA GLN A 746 -22.74 -17.00 -11.07
C GLN A 746 -21.39 -17.71 -11.32
N ARG A 747 -20.85 -18.45 -10.35
CA ARG A 747 -19.58 -19.20 -10.49
C ARG A 747 -19.69 -20.46 -11.39
N LYS A 748 -20.73 -20.56 -12.23
CA LYS A 748 -21.05 -21.74 -13.05
C LYS A 748 -20.62 -21.60 -14.50
#